data_AF-H1UWS3-F1
#
_entry.id   AF-H1UWS3-F1
#
_cell.length_a   1.000
_cell.length_b   1.000
_cell.length_c   1.000
_cell.angle_alpha   90.00
_cell.angle_beta   90.00
_cell.angle_gamma   90.00
#
_symmetry.space_group_name_H-M   'P 1'
#
loop_
_entity.id
_entity.type
_entity.pdbx_description
1 polymer ?
#
loop_
_entity_poly.entity_id
_entity_poly.type
_entity_poly.pdbx_seq_one_letter_code
_entity_poly.pdbx_strand_id
1 'polypeptide(L)'
;MSKLSSYAHVPMKDRITVTLLCCVSFVCIETLRNNWRPALTHLTNGLRIIESLPLSMLNKLRDPLPSRDGTGATESMSGMDYILRLFATWEVSCALFAENFKPVISIKLYKGRELDDTPLDEFETIMQAHQAIVQYTRDVFALVWLTREHQGDDKFWSQPLPCRQHEILMDKGDYLTGLFERFMERPQAPASGTEEYYSVCLDMLHYKCARLLCQTLHQKPHQRRQSPDIVTQHAELVSIATLLHRGLAAKQRQTDTLPRSFTLDIGIIPPLYFILVACQDPAVQEKALGILRDYPQRENLWDGNAVRNLLVTVENVPRYLLPRSMLYACLPTCLPRVGGGKCPYSLLRVSCSPPDWLQHHLRELSLHPRRALQSSSSTPFQRCKMAAFHHDIPAIAEEKTGFDLNVQHGHQDLVQAVAFNAYGDRCATGSVDGKIKVFNRHKDGVWHHCDTWGAHGGEILELQWLPPTVYPNLIASLGIEGRFKLWAEDPSAAPGRRFSASNRATTSKAAYEMRSPKYPYRSFSMKHNEETRHTYLALLASDGRLVVYENEQPENMSEYTPTDEFSICPKPSRGEEISFKVRFDPNPDPCYNALRAGVSSDSLGLVVAGMSSVKVYRSRDVITTSYGVAQTQREFYLAMEVGVHRGLVRDVAWAPGNIRGYDTIATACQDGFVRVFRIDTPYSGDGKKWHTSELTKRENHHAQTSSKTGQPNDKHHQSGLSASLAKSDSHAERHFSGQPGQVKHIVEEVAKLDSHHTPVWRVGFDDDGQILASTGDDGKLVCYRQTPRGTWAKSSELAMVKTKMVTP
;
A
#
# COMPACT_ATOMS: atom_id res chain seq x y z
N MET A 1 -6.77 11.09 -18.21
CA MET A 1 -6.86 11.52 -19.63
C MET A 1 -7.65 12.83 -19.85
N SER A 2 -8.52 13.32 -18.94
CA SER A 2 -9.28 14.59 -19.14
C SER A 2 -8.58 15.89 -18.72
N LYS A 3 -7.49 15.82 -17.92
CA LYS A 3 -6.65 16.96 -17.52
C LYS A 3 -5.73 17.50 -18.63
N LEU A 4 -5.48 16.69 -19.66
CA LEU A 4 -4.61 17.06 -20.78
C LEU A 4 -5.34 17.81 -21.89
N SER A 5 -6.69 17.77 -21.91
CA SER A 5 -7.48 18.51 -22.89
C SER A 5 -7.68 19.99 -22.52
N SER A 6 -7.49 20.37 -21.25
CA SER A 6 -7.51 21.79 -20.84
C SER A 6 -6.25 22.56 -21.28
N TYR A 7 -5.21 21.86 -21.73
CA TYR A 7 -4.03 22.44 -22.37
C TYR A 7 -4.21 22.61 -23.88
N ALA A 8 -5.43 22.93 -24.35
CA ALA A 8 -5.79 23.08 -25.77
C ALA A 8 -4.87 24.07 -26.54
N HIS A 9 -4.21 24.98 -25.83
CA HIS A 9 -3.26 25.96 -26.37
C HIS A 9 -1.78 25.53 -26.31
N VAL A 10 -1.47 24.39 -25.71
CA VAL A 10 -0.12 23.85 -25.63
C VAL A 10 0.11 22.92 -26.84
N PRO A 11 1.28 23.02 -27.52
CA PRO A 11 1.66 22.12 -28.60
C PRO A 11 1.38 20.65 -28.28
N MET A 12 0.88 19.90 -29.27
CA MET A 12 0.56 18.46 -29.13
C MET A 12 1.73 17.64 -28.54
N LYS A 13 2.96 18.04 -28.87
CA LYS A 13 4.21 17.44 -28.36
C LYS A 13 4.32 17.52 -26.83
N ASP A 14 3.94 18.63 -26.22
CA ASP A 14 4.09 18.81 -24.77
C ASP A 14 3.00 18.05 -24.01
N ARG A 15 1.80 17.90 -24.58
CA ARG A 15 0.74 17.06 -24.00
C ARG A 15 1.15 15.59 -23.95
N ILE A 16 1.74 15.08 -25.03
CA ILE A 16 2.24 13.71 -25.08
C ILE A 16 3.35 13.54 -24.03
N THR A 17 4.29 14.48 -23.97
CA THR A 17 5.38 14.49 -22.97
C THR A 17 4.84 14.43 -21.54
N VAL A 18 3.89 15.30 -21.18
CA VAL A 18 3.27 15.31 -19.84
C VAL A 18 2.53 14.00 -19.55
N THR A 19 1.81 13.44 -20.54
CA THR A 19 1.09 12.16 -20.36
C THR A 19 2.05 11.01 -20.09
N LEU A 20 3.14 10.93 -20.87
CA LEU A 20 4.15 9.90 -20.70
C LEU A 20 4.91 10.07 -19.39
N LEU A 21 5.16 11.32 -18.96
CA LEU A 21 5.75 11.60 -17.64
C LEU A 21 4.83 11.11 -16.52
N CYS A 22 3.52 11.35 -16.60
CA CYS A 22 2.57 10.79 -15.63
C CYS A 22 2.61 9.26 -15.62
N CYS A 23 2.67 8.61 -16.80
CA CYS A 23 2.84 7.16 -16.87
C CYS A 23 4.12 6.69 -16.17
N VAL A 24 5.25 7.36 -16.40
CA VAL A 24 6.52 7.09 -15.70
C VAL A 24 6.35 7.20 -14.19
N SER A 25 5.79 8.31 -13.69
CA SER A 25 5.58 8.51 -12.26
C SER A 25 4.70 7.43 -11.63
N PHE A 26 3.58 7.05 -12.28
CA PHE A 26 2.70 6.00 -11.76
C PHE A 26 3.35 4.61 -11.83
N VAL A 27 4.14 4.31 -12.88
CA VAL A 27 4.93 3.08 -12.91
C VAL A 27 5.85 3.04 -11.68
N CYS A 28 6.59 4.11 -11.40
CA CYS A 28 7.50 4.17 -10.24
C CYS A 28 6.77 4.02 -8.90
N ILE A 29 5.68 4.77 -8.69
CA ILE A 29 4.90 4.74 -7.43
C ILE A 29 4.33 3.34 -7.18
N GLU A 30 3.68 2.75 -8.19
CA GLU A 30 3.07 1.43 -8.05
C GLU A 30 4.13 0.34 -7.91
N THR A 31 5.28 0.50 -8.58
CA THR A 31 6.43 -0.38 -8.38
C THR A 31 6.92 -0.30 -6.93
N LEU A 32 7.19 0.89 -6.39
CA LEU A 32 7.64 1.07 -5.01
C LEU A 32 6.66 0.48 -3.99
N ARG A 33 5.35 0.49 -4.29
CA ARG A 33 4.29 -0.16 -3.50
C ARG A 33 4.17 -1.69 -3.69
N ASN A 34 5.02 -2.29 -4.54
CA ASN A 34 4.93 -3.69 -4.96
C ASN A 34 3.61 -4.07 -5.66
N ASN A 35 2.97 -3.09 -6.31
CA ASN A 35 1.74 -3.23 -7.08
C ASN A 35 2.04 -3.35 -8.57
N TRP A 36 2.52 -4.53 -8.98
CA TRP A 36 3.01 -4.77 -10.34
C TRP A 36 1.92 -4.65 -11.42
N ARG A 37 0.66 -4.97 -11.09
CA ARG A 37 -0.46 -4.95 -12.05
C ARG A 37 -0.82 -3.53 -12.49
N PRO A 38 -1.09 -2.58 -11.56
CA PRO A 38 -1.20 -1.16 -11.91
C PRO A 38 0.05 -0.64 -12.63
N ALA A 39 1.26 -0.97 -12.16
CA ALA A 39 2.50 -0.52 -12.79
C ALA A 39 2.57 -0.96 -14.28
N LEU A 40 2.35 -2.24 -14.56
CA LEU A 40 2.31 -2.76 -15.94
C LEU A 40 1.18 -2.12 -16.76
N THR A 41 0.03 -1.83 -16.15
CA THR A 41 -1.09 -1.15 -16.81
C THR A 41 -0.69 0.27 -17.23
N HIS A 42 -0.03 1.03 -16.36
CA HIS A 42 0.49 2.37 -16.67
C HIS A 42 1.57 2.32 -17.77
N LEU A 43 2.45 1.33 -17.72
CA LEU A 43 3.49 1.10 -18.73
C LEU A 43 2.87 0.76 -20.10
N THR A 44 1.95 -0.20 -20.16
CA THR A 44 1.27 -0.59 -21.41
C THR A 44 0.47 0.57 -22.00
N ASN A 45 -0.20 1.38 -21.17
CA ASN A 45 -0.90 2.57 -21.65
C ASN A 45 0.08 3.61 -22.21
N GLY A 46 1.24 3.81 -21.59
CA GLY A 46 2.29 4.68 -22.12
C GLY A 46 2.84 4.17 -23.46
N LEU A 47 3.12 2.87 -23.57
CA LEU A 47 3.58 2.25 -24.81
C LEU A 47 2.54 2.35 -25.94
N ARG A 48 1.24 2.25 -25.64
CA ARG A 48 0.17 2.49 -26.63
C ARG A 48 0.19 3.92 -27.18
N ILE A 49 0.52 4.91 -26.35
CA ILE A 49 0.69 6.30 -26.80
C ILE A 49 1.92 6.38 -27.72
N ILE A 50 3.03 5.76 -27.33
CA ILE A 50 4.27 5.71 -28.14
C ILE A 50 4.05 4.96 -29.47
N GLU A 51 3.16 3.96 -29.49
CA GLU A 51 2.73 3.26 -30.70
C GLU A 51 2.05 4.19 -31.73
N SER A 52 1.47 5.31 -31.29
CA SER A 52 0.89 6.31 -32.20
C SER A 52 1.90 7.33 -32.74
N LEU A 53 3.13 7.39 -32.20
CA LEU A 53 4.14 8.38 -32.60
C LEU A 53 4.82 8.01 -33.92
N PRO A 54 5.20 9.02 -34.75
CA PRO A 54 5.94 8.80 -35.98
C PRO A 54 7.35 8.25 -35.71
N LEU A 55 7.85 7.41 -36.62
CA LEU A 55 9.19 6.80 -36.52
C LEU A 55 10.32 7.84 -36.44
N SER A 56 10.17 9.02 -37.03
CA SER A 56 11.15 10.10 -36.95
C SER A 56 11.45 10.56 -35.52
N MET A 57 10.47 10.48 -34.60
CA MET A 57 10.71 10.79 -33.18
C MET A 57 11.43 9.64 -32.45
N LEU A 58 11.25 8.40 -32.91
CA LEU A 58 11.93 7.23 -32.34
C LEU A 58 13.35 7.06 -32.92
N ASN A 59 13.63 7.58 -34.11
CA ASN A 59 14.97 7.55 -34.72
C ASN A 59 16.02 8.29 -33.87
N LYS A 60 15.64 9.18 -32.95
CA LYS A 60 16.59 9.75 -31.97
C LYS A 60 17.12 8.73 -30.95
N LEU A 61 16.47 7.57 -30.83
CA LEU A 61 17.01 6.42 -30.11
C LEU A 61 18.06 5.66 -30.93
N ARG A 62 18.27 6.04 -32.20
CA ARG A 62 19.24 5.50 -33.16
C ARG A 62 20.50 6.37 -33.29
N ASP A 63 20.37 7.70 -33.16
CA ASP A 63 21.47 8.62 -33.46
C ASP A 63 22.38 8.87 -32.22
N PRO A 64 23.71 8.95 -32.41
CA PRO A 64 24.62 9.44 -31.39
C PRO A 64 24.30 10.91 -31.08
N LEU A 65 24.48 11.33 -29.83
CA LEU A 65 24.47 12.75 -29.46
C LEU A 65 25.34 13.55 -30.45
N PRO A 66 24.98 14.81 -30.80
CA PRO A 66 25.79 15.61 -31.71
C PRO A 66 27.20 15.78 -31.16
N SER A 67 28.17 15.75 -32.09
CA SER A 67 29.59 15.97 -31.86
C SER A 67 29.82 17.21 -31.03
N ARG A 68 30.72 17.09 -30.05
CA ARG A 68 31.28 18.19 -29.27
C ARG A 68 32.28 18.96 -30.15
N ASP A 69 31.82 19.50 -31.27
CA ASP A 69 32.58 20.53 -31.98
C ASP A 69 32.21 21.88 -31.37
N GLY A 70 33.22 22.51 -30.78
CA GLY A 70 33.07 23.77 -30.07
C GLY A 70 32.61 24.86 -31.03
N THR A 71 31.39 25.38 -30.80
CA THR A 71 31.08 26.81 -30.68
C THR A 71 29.56 26.97 -30.53
N GLY A 72 29.12 27.26 -29.31
CA GLY A 72 27.85 27.95 -29.03
C GLY A 72 26.54 27.19 -29.28
N ALA A 73 26.13 26.33 -28.34
CA ALA A 73 24.75 26.22 -27.80
C ALA A 73 24.66 24.97 -26.92
N THR A 74 24.37 25.14 -25.63
CA THR A 74 23.88 24.07 -24.77
C THR A 74 22.47 23.67 -25.22
N GLU A 75 22.35 22.82 -26.24
CA GLU A 75 21.06 22.21 -26.59
C GLU A 75 20.76 21.10 -25.58
N SER A 76 19.87 21.41 -24.63
CA SER A 76 19.38 20.47 -23.63
C SER A 76 18.76 19.24 -24.30
N MET A 77 19.11 18.02 -23.84
CA MET A 77 18.31 16.82 -24.10
C MET A 77 16.83 17.15 -23.86
N SER A 78 15.98 16.98 -24.88
CA SER A 78 14.55 17.19 -24.70
C SER A 78 14.03 16.17 -23.68
N GLY A 79 13.25 16.60 -22.69
CA GLY A 79 12.69 15.67 -21.69
C GLY A 79 11.91 14.50 -22.30
N MET A 80 11.39 14.68 -23.53
CA MET A 80 10.76 13.63 -24.32
C MET A 80 11.74 12.50 -24.71
N ASP A 81 12.98 12.84 -25.07
CA ASP A 81 13.99 11.86 -25.50
C ASP A 81 14.40 10.96 -24.32
N TYR A 82 14.52 11.52 -23.12
CA TYR A 82 14.78 10.75 -21.89
C TYR A 82 13.61 9.80 -21.56
N ILE A 83 12.37 10.29 -21.64
CA ILE A 83 11.17 9.49 -21.39
C ILE A 83 11.10 8.30 -22.36
N LEU A 84 11.36 8.53 -23.66
CA LEU A 84 11.37 7.45 -24.66
C LEU A 84 12.45 6.40 -24.37
N ARG A 85 13.63 6.81 -23.88
CA ARG A 85 14.69 5.89 -23.45
C ARG A 85 14.24 5.04 -22.26
N LEU A 86 13.59 5.64 -21.25
CA LEU A 86 13.04 4.89 -20.10
C LEU A 86 12.03 3.82 -20.55
N PHE A 87 11.05 4.19 -21.38
CA PHE A 87 10.07 3.21 -21.89
C PHE A 87 10.72 2.09 -22.69
N ALA A 88 11.73 2.42 -23.51
CA ALA A 88 12.46 1.43 -24.31
C ALA A 88 13.28 0.47 -23.43
N THR A 89 13.83 0.94 -22.31
CA THR A 89 14.52 0.10 -21.32
C THR A 89 13.52 -0.78 -20.55
N TRP A 90 12.39 -0.20 -20.13
CA TRP A 90 11.38 -0.89 -19.33
C TRP A 90 10.64 -1.97 -20.10
N GLU A 91 10.38 -1.81 -21.40
CA GLU A 91 9.72 -2.86 -22.18
C GLU A 91 10.60 -4.11 -22.35
N VAL A 92 11.91 -3.94 -22.52
CA VAL A 92 12.90 -5.04 -22.58
C VAL A 92 12.95 -5.76 -21.23
N SER A 93 13.00 -4.97 -20.15
CA SER A 93 12.91 -5.45 -18.77
C SER A 93 11.66 -6.30 -18.51
N CYS A 94 10.48 -5.81 -18.93
CA CYS A 94 9.21 -6.51 -18.78
C CYS A 94 9.12 -7.79 -19.63
N ALA A 95 9.66 -7.77 -20.86
CA ALA A 95 9.61 -8.91 -21.76
C ALA A 95 10.30 -10.16 -21.20
N LEU A 96 11.22 -10.00 -20.23
CA LEU A 96 11.88 -11.11 -19.55
C LEU A 96 10.95 -11.92 -18.63
N PHE A 97 9.98 -11.29 -17.97
CA PHE A 97 9.12 -11.97 -16.98
C PHE A 97 7.62 -11.96 -17.30
N ALA A 98 7.14 -11.03 -18.15
CA ALA A 98 5.74 -10.92 -18.51
C ALA A 98 5.47 -11.64 -19.85
N GLU A 99 4.91 -12.85 -19.78
CA GLU A 99 4.72 -13.78 -20.92
C GLU A 99 4.04 -13.17 -22.16
N ASN A 100 3.18 -12.16 -21.99
CA ASN A 100 2.42 -11.53 -23.08
C ASN A 100 2.61 -10.01 -23.16
N PHE A 101 3.76 -9.50 -22.74
CA PHE A 101 4.07 -8.07 -22.83
C PHE A 101 4.72 -7.70 -24.16
N LYS A 102 4.03 -6.93 -25.01
CA LYS A 102 4.50 -6.51 -26.34
C LYS A 102 5.56 -5.40 -26.22
N PRO A 103 6.82 -5.60 -26.67
CA PRO A 103 7.82 -4.53 -26.73
C PRO A 103 7.57 -3.65 -27.96
N VAL A 104 6.76 -2.60 -27.79
CA VAL A 104 6.27 -1.75 -28.88
C VAL A 104 7.40 -0.99 -29.57
N ILE A 105 8.34 -0.42 -28.81
CA ILE A 105 9.41 0.42 -29.35
C ILE A 105 10.41 -0.43 -30.11
N SER A 106 10.80 -1.57 -29.54
CA SER A 106 11.74 -2.52 -30.12
C SER A 106 11.20 -3.07 -31.44
N ILE A 107 9.93 -3.50 -31.50
CA ILE A 107 9.32 -3.97 -32.75
C ILE A 107 9.26 -2.85 -33.79
N LYS A 108 8.89 -1.62 -33.40
CA LYS A 108 8.82 -0.48 -34.32
C LYS A 108 10.17 -0.12 -34.91
N LEU A 109 11.23 -0.13 -34.11
CA LEU A 109 12.60 0.21 -34.54
C LEU A 109 13.25 -0.92 -35.33
N TYR A 110 12.92 -2.17 -34.99
CA TYR A 110 13.37 -3.33 -35.74
C TYR A 110 12.75 -3.39 -37.14
N LYS A 111 11.50 -2.94 -37.27
CA LYS A 111 10.82 -2.83 -38.56
C LYS A 111 11.57 -1.89 -39.51
N GLY A 112 12.14 -2.44 -40.58
CA GLY A 112 13.02 -1.72 -41.52
C GLY A 112 14.53 -1.94 -41.30
N ARG A 113 14.93 -2.61 -40.21
CA ARG A 113 16.30 -3.11 -39.97
C ARG A 113 16.38 -4.63 -39.92
N GLU A 114 15.26 -5.33 -40.13
CA GLU A 114 15.19 -6.79 -40.00
C GLU A 114 16.20 -7.51 -40.90
N LEU A 115 16.57 -6.89 -42.01
CA LEU A 115 17.51 -7.40 -43.02
C LEU A 115 18.72 -6.48 -43.23
N ASP A 116 18.95 -5.53 -42.33
CA ASP A 116 20.10 -4.64 -42.39
C ASP A 116 21.36 -5.40 -41.96
N ASP A 117 22.23 -5.74 -42.91
CA ASP A 117 23.52 -6.40 -42.68
C ASP A 117 24.71 -5.44 -42.77
N THR A 118 24.46 -4.14 -42.65
CA THR A 118 25.53 -3.13 -42.66
C THR A 118 26.53 -3.41 -41.53
N PRO A 119 27.84 -3.48 -41.82
CA PRO A 119 28.86 -3.68 -40.80
C PRO A 119 28.90 -2.51 -39.82
N LEU A 120 29.25 -2.80 -38.57
CA LEU A 120 29.36 -1.79 -37.51
C LEU A 120 30.74 -1.11 -37.57
N ASP A 121 30.74 0.21 -37.39
CA ASP A 121 31.96 1.01 -37.26
C ASP A 121 32.69 0.73 -35.94
N GLU A 122 33.98 1.06 -35.89
CA GLU A 122 34.75 0.96 -34.65
C GLU A 122 34.30 1.97 -33.59
N PHE A 123 34.30 1.54 -32.32
CA PHE A 123 33.98 2.42 -31.21
C PHE A 123 35.16 3.33 -30.87
N GLU A 124 34.93 4.64 -30.91
CA GLU A 124 35.85 5.66 -30.40
C GLU A 124 35.57 5.99 -28.94
N THR A 125 34.32 5.80 -28.49
CA THR A 125 33.87 6.16 -27.14
C THR A 125 33.02 5.08 -26.48
N ILE A 126 33.00 5.06 -25.14
CA ILE A 126 32.15 4.18 -24.33
C ILE A 126 30.67 4.38 -24.67
N MET A 127 30.27 5.62 -24.98
CA MET A 127 28.89 5.97 -25.32
C MET A 127 28.44 5.32 -26.63
N GLN A 128 29.30 5.26 -27.64
CA GLN A 128 29.03 4.55 -28.90
C GLN A 128 28.89 3.04 -28.65
N ALA A 129 29.76 2.48 -27.81
CA ALA A 129 29.71 1.07 -27.43
C ALA A 129 28.40 0.71 -26.71
N HIS A 130 28.02 1.50 -25.69
CA HIS A 130 26.74 1.37 -24.97
C HIS A 130 25.53 1.41 -25.91
N GLN A 131 25.50 2.37 -26.85
CA GLN A 131 24.42 2.53 -27.81
C GLN A 131 24.27 1.30 -28.73
N ALA A 132 25.39 0.77 -29.22
CA ALA A 132 25.40 -0.42 -30.07
C ALA A 132 24.85 -1.64 -29.32
N ILE A 133 25.21 -1.83 -28.05
CA ILE A 133 24.65 -2.90 -27.20
C ILE A 133 23.15 -2.73 -26.96
N VAL A 134 22.70 -1.52 -26.61
CA VAL A 134 21.29 -1.26 -26.34
C VAL A 134 20.44 -1.47 -27.61
N GLN A 135 20.96 -1.07 -28.78
CA GLN A 135 20.30 -1.32 -30.06
C GLN A 135 20.23 -2.82 -30.36
N TYR A 136 21.35 -3.53 -30.25
CA TYR A 136 21.39 -4.98 -30.44
C TYR A 136 20.40 -5.71 -29.53
N THR A 137 20.39 -5.36 -28.25
CA THR A 137 19.49 -5.95 -27.26
C THR A 137 18.03 -5.73 -27.67
N ARG A 138 17.64 -4.52 -28.08
CA ARG A 138 16.27 -4.25 -28.55
C ARG A 138 15.90 -5.07 -29.79
N ASP A 139 16.80 -5.17 -30.77
CA ASP A 139 16.57 -5.93 -32.00
C ASP A 139 16.41 -7.44 -31.70
N VAL A 140 17.22 -7.99 -30.79
CA VAL A 140 17.05 -9.37 -30.30
C VAL A 140 15.69 -9.56 -29.62
N PHE A 141 15.30 -8.68 -28.70
CA PHE A 141 14.01 -8.80 -28.01
C PHE A 141 12.81 -8.64 -28.95
N ALA A 142 12.94 -7.83 -30.01
CA ALA A 142 11.94 -7.76 -31.07
C ALA A 142 11.82 -9.10 -31.80
N LEU A 143 12.93 -9.72 -32.22
CA LEU A 143 12.93 -11.03 -32.88
C LEU A 143 12.37 -12.12 -31.96
N VAL A 144 12.75 -12.15 -30.68
CA VAL A 144 12.24 -13.08 -29.67
C VAL A 144 10.72 -12.99 -29.55
N TRP A 145 10.16 -11.77 -29.57
CA TRP A 145 8.72 -11.57 -29.51
C TRP A 145 8.02 -12.00 -30.80
N LEU A 146 8.55 -11.62 -31.96
CA LEU A 146 7.97 -11.95 -33.27
C LEU A 146 7.96 -13.46 -33.54
N THR A 147 8.92 -14.20 -32.99
CA THR A 147 9.09 -15.65 -33.20
C THR A 147 8.64 -16.50 -32.00
N ARG A 148 8.03 -15.89 -30.97
CA ARG A 148 7.70 -16.57 -29.71
C ARG A 148 6.80 -17.81 -29.86
N GLU A 149 5.94 -17.83 -30.88
CA GLU A 149 5.01 -18.94 -31.15
C GLU A 149 5.68 -20.08 -31.95
N HIS A 150 6.91 -19.85 -32.43
CA HIS A 150 7.67 -20.77 -33.29
C HIS A 150 9.03 -21.14 -32.68
N GLN A 151 9.22 -21.01 -31.37
CA GLN A 151 10.48 -21.37 -30.71
C GLN A 151 10.75 -22.88 -30.85
N GLY A 152 11.90 -23.23 -31.45
CA GLY A 152 12.25 -24.63 -31.71
C GLY A 152 11.40 -25.34 -32.77
N ASP A 153 10.66 -24.59 -33.61
CA ASP A 153 9.93 -25.11 -34.77
C ASP A 153 10.85 -25.19 -35.99
N ASP A 154 11.41 -26.37 -36.25
CA ASP A 154 12.36 -26.61 -37.34
C ASP A 154 11.81 -26.15 -38.72
N LYS A 155 10.49 -26.26 -38.95
CA LYS A 155 9.88 -25.86 -40.23
C LYS A 155 9.86 -24.35 -40.38
N PHE A 156 9.51 -23.61 -39.32
CA PHE A 156 9.53 -22.16 -39.32
C PHE A 156 10.95 -21.62 -39.52
N TRP A 157 11.92 -22.15 -38.77
CA TRP A 157 13.32 -21.71 -38.85
C TRP A 157 14.01 -22.09 -40.17
N SER A 158 13.51 -23.09 -40.90
CA SER A 158 13.99 -23.41 -42.26
C SER A 158 13.51 -22.43 -43.34
N GLN A 159 12.58 -21.53 -43.03
CA GLN A 159 12.10 -20.54 -43.98
C GLN A 159 13.17 -19.46 -44.23
N PRO A 160 13.30 -18.94 -45.48
CA PRO A 160 14.38 -18.01 -45.83
C PRO A 160 14.41 -16.73 -44.97
N LEU A 161 13.24 -16.15 -44.66
CA LEU A 161 13.17 -14.87 -43.96
C LEU A 161 13.53 -14.98 -42.45
N PRO A 162 12.89 -15.84 -41.64
CA PRO A 162 13.28 -16.03 -40.24
C PRO A 162 14.73 -16.50 -40.06
N CYS A 163 15.21 -17.37 -40.96
CA CYS A 163 16.61 -17.82 -40.97
C CYS A 163 17.54 -16.63 -41.19
N ARG A 164 17.29 -15.82 -42.23
CA ARG A 164 18.13 -14.65 -42.54
C ARG A 164 18.10 -13.58 -41.43
N GLN A 165 16.94 -13.32 -40.84
CA GLN A 165 16.80 -12.39 -39.71
C GLN A 165 17.61 -12.83 -38.49
N HIS A 166 17.63 -14.13 -38.21
CA HIS A 166 18.43 -14.71 -37.13
C HIS A 166 19.93 -14.67 -37.43
N GLU A 167 20.35 -15.08 -38.63
CA GLU A 167 21.74 -15.02 -39.09
C GLU A 167 22.32 -13.61 -38.96
N ILE A 168 21.61 -12.59 -39.43
CA ILE A 168 22.07 -11.19 -39.35
C ILE A 168 22.30 -10.76 -37.90
N LEU A 169 21.42 -11.14 -36.96
CA LEU A 169 21.62 -10.82 -35.55
C LEU A 169 22.72 -11.67 -34.89
N MET A 170 22.97 -12.89 -35.37
CA MET A 170 24.12 -13.67 -34.92
C MET A 170 25.43 -13.03 -35.40
N ASP A 171 25.52 -12.70 -36.69
CA ASP A 171 26.68 -12.04 -37.30
C ASP A 171 26.96 -10.68 -36.65
N LYS A 172 25.93 -9.85 -36.43
CA LYS A 172 26.05 -8.59 -35.69
C LYS A 172 26.56 -8.79 -34.27
N GLY A 173 26.11 -9.86 -33.60
CA GLY A 173 26.67 -10.26 -32.32
C GLY A 173 28.17 -10.56 -32.43
N ASP A 174 28.59 -11.34 -33.42
CA ASP A 174 30.00 -11.69 -33.60
C ASP A 174 30.87 -10.44 -33.84
N TYR A 175 30.41 -9.52 -34.68
CA TYR A 175 31.08 -8.23 -34.89
C TYR A 175 31.16 -7.41 -33.59
N LEU A 176 30.08 -7.33 -32.82
CA LEU A 176 30.06 -6.62 -31.54
C LEU A 176 31.08 -7.20 -30.55
N THR A 177 31.14 -8.53 -30.39
CA THR A 177 32.12 -9.16 -29.52
C THR A 177 33.54 -8.72 -29.87
N GLY A 178 33.92 -8.83 -31.15
CA GLY A 178 35.26 -8.44 -31.60
C GLY A 178 35.54 -6.94 -31.48
N LEU A 179 34.54 -6.09 -31.72
CA LEU A 179 34.67 -4.63 -31.53
C LEU A 179 34.86 -4.25 -30.07
N PHE A 180 34.15 -4.91 -29.15
CA PHE A 180 34.31 -4.68 -27.71
C PHE A 180 35.67 -5.13 -27.19
N GLU A 181 36.13 -6.30 -27.62
CA GLU A 181 37.46 -6.81 -27.25
C GLU A 181 38.55 -5.82 -27.71
N ARG A 182 38.52 -5.41 -28.99
CA ARG A 182 39.45 -4.39 -29.51
C ARG A 182 39.32 -3.04 -28.80
N PHE A 183 38.12 -2.62 -28.42
CA PHE A 183 37.91 -1.37 -27.69
C PHE A 183 38.51 -1.43 -26.28
N MET A 184 38.34 -2.55 -25.57
CA MET A 184 38.87 -2.74 -24.22
C MET A 184 40.40 -2.90 -24.17
N GLU A 185 41.03 -3.29 -25.28
CA GLU A 185 42.49 -3.35 -25.42
C GLU A 185 43.15 -1.97 -25.66
N ARG A 186 42.36 -0.94 -26.00
CA ARG A 186 42.89 0.41 -26.28
C ARG A 186 43.34 1.13 -25.00
N PRO A 187 44.35 2.01 -25.07
CA PRO A 187 44.76 2.85 -23.94
C PRO A 187 43.64 3.75 -23.38
N GLN A 188 42.63 4.07 -24.21
CA GLN A 188 41.47 4.88 -23.85
C GLN A 188 40.38 4.08 -23.12
N ALA A 189 40.53 2.76 -22.96
CA ALA A 189 39.57 1.93 -22.24
C ALA A 189 39.50 2.32 -20.75
N PRO A 190 38.34 2.18 -20.11
CA PRO A 190 38.20 2.41 -18.67
C PRO A 190 39.17 1.57 -17.84
N ALA A 191 39.88 2.19 -16.91
CA ALA A 191 40.73 1.47 -15.98
C ALA A 191 39.90 0.56 -15.05
N SER A 192 40.41 -0.63 -14.76
CA SER A 192 39.73 -1.58 -13.87
C SER A 192 39.41 -0.93 -12.52
N GLY A 193 38.15 -1.02 -12.11
CA GLY A 193 37.66 -0.49 -10.84
C GLY A 193 37.10 0.95 -10.88
N THR A 194 37.17 1.65 -12.01
CA THR A 194 36.45 2.94 -12.18
C THR A 194 34.96 2.74 -12.43
N GLU A 195 34.16 3.79 -12.31
CA GLU A 195 32.70 3.71 -12.56
C GLU A 195 32.40 3.36 -14.01
N GLU A 196 33.16 3.94 -14.93
CA GLU A 196 33.06 3.70 -16.36
C GLU A 196 33.35 2.24 -16.71
N TYR A 197 34.32 1.62 -16.03
CA TYR A 197 34.62 0.20 -16.19
C TYR A 197 33.45 -0.70 -15.75
N TYR A 198 32.83 -0.40 -14.61
CA TYR A 198 31.63 -1.12 -14.16
C TYR A 198 30.43 -0.88 -15.10
N SER A 199 30.28 0.32 -15.67
CA SER A 199 29.24 0.59 -16.68
C SER A 199 29.42 -0.30 -17.91
N VAL A 200 30.65 -0.42 -18.43
CA VAL A 200 30.95 -1.30 -19.57
C VAL A 200 30.71 -2.77 -19.22
N CYS A 201 31.06 -3.21 -18.01
CA CYS A 201 30.80 -4.57 -17.54
C CYS A 201 29.28 -4.87 -17.46
N LEU A 202 28.47 -3.88 -17.07
CA LEU A 202 27.01 -4.02 -17.05
C LEU A 202 26.44 -4.13 -18.46
N ASP A 203 26.90 -3.30 -19.40
CA ASP A 203 26.51 -3.40 -20.80
C ASP A 203 26.89 -4.77 -21.38
N MET A 204 28.11 -5.24 -21.08
CA MET A 204 28.59 -6.57 -21.49
C MET A 204 27.71 -7.70 -20.94
N LEU A 205 27.25 -7.58 -19.69
CA LEU A 205 26.33 -8.54 -19.08
C LEU A 205 24.99 -8.60 -19.84
N HIS A 206 24.39 -7.45 -20.14
CA HIS A 206 23.14 -7.36 -20.91
C HIS A 206 23.32 -7.89 -22.34
N TYR A 207 24.41 -7.51 -23.00
CA TYR A 207 24.77 -7.97 -24.33
C TYR A 207 24.92 -9.49 -24.39
N LYS A 208 25.74 -10.09 -23.52
CA LYS A 208 25.95 -11.54 -23.52
C LYS A 208 24.65 -12.30 -23.20
N CYS A 209 23.77 -11.75 -22.35
CA CYS A 209 22.43 -12.32 -22.14
C CYS A 209 21.57 -12.29 -23.42
N ALA A 210 21.54 -11.15 -24.13
CA ALA A 210 20.80 -11.01 -25.37
C ALA A 210 21.36 -11.94 -26.47
N ARG A 211 22.69 -12.03 -26.60
CA ARG A 211 23.36 -12.94 -27.52
C ARG A 211 23.00 -14.39 -27.24
N LEU A 212 23.04 -14.82 -25.97
CA LEU A 212 22.67 -16.18 -25.57
C LEU A 212 21.18 -16.48 -25.84
N LEU A 213 20.29 -15.51 -25.62
CA LEU A 213 18.89 -15.60 -26.01
C LEU A 213 18.72 -15.79 -27.52
N CYS A 214 19.46 -15.04 -28.34
CA CYS A 214 19.43 -15.14 -29.80
C CYS A 214 19.99 -16.50 -30.29
N GLN A 215 21.14 -16.93 -29.76
CA GLN A 215 21.78 -18.21 -30.08
C GLN A 215 20.86 -19.40 -29.81
N THR A 216 20.04 -19.32 -28.76
CA THR A 216 19.21 -20.44 -28.31
C THR A 216 17.78 -20.40 -28.86
N LEU A 217 17.43 -19.40 -29.68
CA LEU A 217 16.07 -19.14 -30.14
C LEU A 217 15.51 -20.24 -31.07
N HIS A 218 16.35 -20.76 -31.97
CA HIS A 218 16.01 -21.84 -32.89
C HIS A 218 16.07 -23.23 -32.24
N GLN A 219 16.64 -23.35 -31.03
CA GLN A 219 16.86 -24.62 -30.37
C GLN A 219 15.62 -25.07 -29.58
N LYS A 220 15.33 -26.37 -29.61
CA LYS A 220 14.23 -26.92 -28.81
C LYS A 220 14.55 -26.76 -27.32
N PRO A 221 13.54 -26.53 -26.46
CA PRO A 221 13.73 -26.30 -25.02
C PRO A 221 14.59 -27.34 -24.31
N HIS A 222 14.59 -28.60 -24.75
CA HIS A 222 15.39 -29.69 -24.16
C HIS A 222 16.86 -29.69 -24.64
N GLN A 223 17.13 -29.28 -25.88
CA GLN A 223 18.49 -29.19 -26.44
C GLN A 223 19.29 -28.06 -25.78
N ARG A 224 18.62 -26.94 -25.47
CA ARG A 224 19.20 -25.82 -24.72
C ARG A 224 19.80 -26.22 -23.37
N ARG A 225 19.29 -27.31 -22.76
CA ARG A 225 19.56 -27.70 -21.35
C ARG A 225 20.82 -28.55 -21.18
N GLN A 226 21.30 -29.18 -22.24
CA GLN A 226 22.36 -30.19 -22.17
C GLN A 226 23.66 -29.76 -22.84
N SER A 227 23.71 -28.57 -23.44
CA SER A 227 24.95 -28.08 -24.06
C SER A 227 25.91 -27.60 -22.96
N PRO A 228 27.09 -28.24 -22.80
CA PRO A 228 28.08 -27.80 -21.82
C PRO A 228 28.59 -26.38 -22.11
N ASP A 229 28.64 -25.99 -23.39
CA ASP A 229 29.01 -24.64 -23.83
C ASP A 229 28.00 -23.56 -23.38
N ILE A 230 26.71 -23.90 -23.33
CA ILE A 230 25.70 -22.96 -22.81
C ILE A 230 25.87 -22.79 -21.29
N VAL A 231 26.19 -23.85 -20.56
CA VAL A 231 26.41 -23.79 -19.10
C VAL A 231 27.65 -22.94 -18.76
N THR A 232 28.75 -23.08 -19.52
CA THR A 232 29.94 -22.24 -19.34
C THR A 232 29.65 -20.77 -19.60
N GLN A 233 28.86 -20.44 -20.62
CA GLN A 233 28.42 -19.06 -20.88
C GLN A 233 27.55 -18.51 -19.73
N HIS A 234 26.64 -19.31 -19.15
CA HIS A 234 25.88 -18.89 -17.95
C HIS A 234 26.81 -18.63 -16.75
N ALA A 235 27.82 -19.46 -16.54
CA ALA A 235 28.80 -19.27 -15.48
C ALA A 235 29.63 -17.98 -15.68
N GLU A 236 29.96 -17.63 -16.93
CA GLU A 236 30.59 -16.36 -17.28
C GLU A 236 29.68 -15.17 -16.94
N LEU A 237 28.39 -15.22 -17.27
CA LEU A 237 27.45 -14.17 -16.89
C LEU A 237 27.38 -13.96 -15.37
N VAL A 238 27.37 -15.04 -14.59
CA VAL A 238 27.40 -14.95 -13.11
C VAL A 238 28.72 -14.36 -12.60
N SER A 239 29.85 -14.61 -13.27
CA SER A 239 31.14 -14.02 -12.88
C SER A 239 31.16 -12.50 -13.07
N ILE A 240 30.61 -12.01 -14.19
CA ILE A 240 30.44 -10.57 -14.46
C ILE A 240 29.48 -9.95 -13.44
N ALA A 241 28.34 -10.59 -13.15
CA ALA A 241 27.41 -10.10 -12.14
C ALA A 241 28.04 -10.07 -10.72
N THR A 242 28.91 -11.03 -10.41
CA THR A 242 29.66 -11.06 -9.14
C THR A 242 30.62 -9.88 -9.04
N LEU A 243 31.33 -9.54 -10.12
CA LEU A 243 32.22 -8.38 -10.17
C LEU A 243 31.46 -7.08 -9.91
N LEU A 244 30.31 -6.90 -10.58
CA LEU A 244 29.43 -5.73 -10.42
C LEU A 244 28.88 -5.63 -9.00
N HIS A 245 28.40 -6.74 -8.42
CA HIS A 245 27.89 -6.78 -7.05
C HIS A 245 28.95 -6.40 -6.02
N ARG A 246 30.18 -6.91 -6.16
CA ARG A 246 31.30 -6.56 -5.27
C ARG A 246 31.66 -5.08 -5.35
N GLY A 247 31.69 -4.51 -6.56
CA GLY A 247 31.94 -3.07 -6.75
C GLY A 247 30.89 -2.20 -6.07
N LEU A 248 29.61 -2.55 -6.20
CA LEU A 248 28.50 -1.84 -5.55
C LEU A 248 28.53 -1.98 -4.02
N ALA A 249 28.75 -3.21 -3.52
CA ALA A 249 28.82 -3.47 -2.08
C ALA A 249 30.00 -2.75 -1.40
N ALA A 250 31.14 -2.59 -2.11
CA ALA A 250 32.28 -1.83 -1.61
C ALA A 250 31.98 -0.34 -1.44
N LYS A 251 31.28 0.28 -2.40
CA LYS A 251 30.86 1.70 -2.31
C LYS A 251 29.87 1.95 -1.20
N GLN A 252 28.91 1.05 -1.01
CA GLN A 252 27.88 1.22 0.01
C GLN A 252 28.42 1.14 1.44
N ARG A 253 29.53 0.42 1.67
CA ARG A 253 30.22 0.41 2.97
C ARG A 253 30.91 1.74 3.30
N GLN A 254 31.13 2.62 2.32
CA GLN A 254 31.78 3.92 2.52
C GLN A 254 30.77 5.06 2.79
N THR A 255 29.50 4.87 2.45
CA THR A 255 28.43 5.86 2.64
C THR A 255 27.48 5.40 3.73
N ASP A 256 27.39 6.13 4.86
CA ASP A 256 26.48 5.90 5.99
C ASP A 256 24.98 6.14 5.65
N THR A 257 24.54 5.80 4.44
CA THR A 257 23.20 6.11 3.92
C THR A 257 22.26 4.90 3.89
N LEU A 258 20.96 5.25 3.99
CA LEU A 258 19.74 4.44 4.14
C LEU A 258 19.66 3.05 3.45
N PRO A 259 18.78 2.15 3.94
CA PRO A 259 18.63 0.80 3.42
C PRO A 259 17.97 0.83 2.03
N ARG A 260 18.68 0.28 1.04
CA ARG A 260 18.28 0.02 -0.36
C ARG A 260 17.94 1.23 -1.24
N SER A 261 18.78 1.51 -2.22
CA SER A 261 18.52 2.52 -3.25
C SER A 261 17.59 2.00 -4.36
N PHE A 262 16.78 2.88 -4.93
CA PHE A 262 15.92 2.60 -6.09
C PHE A 262 16.51 3.25 -7.34
N THR A 263 16.65 2.50 -8.43
CA THR A 263 17.06 3.01 -9.73
C THR A 263 15.96 2.79 -10.77
N LEU A 264 15.82 3.72 -11.71
CA LEU A 264 14.89 3.62 -12.84
C LEU A 264 15.42 2.73 -13.96
N ASP A 265 16.73 2.48 -14.00
CA ASP A 265 17.36 1.66 -15.02
C ASP A 265 17.35 0.16 -14.67
N ILE A 266 17.81 -0.65 -15.62
CA ILE A 266 18.08 -2.08 -15.44
C ILE A 266 19.52 -2.27 -14.95
N GLY A 267 19.73 -3.15 -13.97
CA GLY A 267 21.05 -3.56 -13.51
C GLY A 267 21.24 -5.06 -13.67
N ILE A 268 21.67 -5.75 -12.62
CA ILE A 268 22.02 -7.18 -12.68
C ILE A 268 20.84 -8.11 -12.35
N ILE A 269 19.72 -7.63 -11.80
CA ILE A 269 18.60 -8.49 -11.39
C ILE A 269 17.96 -9.21 -12.60
N PRO A 270 17.59 -8.53 -13.72
CA PRO A 270 17.00 -9.21 -14.87
C PRO A 270 17.92 -10.27 -15.51
N PRO A 271 19.23 -10.02 -15.72
CA PRO A 271 20.19 -11.04 -16.15
C PRO A 271 20.26 -12.27 -15.22
N LEU A 272 20.33 -12.04 -13.90
CA LEU A 272 20.37 -13.13 -12.93
C LEU A 272 19.08 -13.95 -12.95
N TYR A 273 17.92 -13.30 -13.10
CA TYR A 273 16.65 -14.00 -13.31
C TYR A 273 16.67 -14.86 -14.58
N PHE A 274 17.15 -14.31 -15.70
CA PHE A 274 17.29 -15.06 -16.95
C PHE A 274 18.14 -16.33 -16.75
N ILE A 275 19.29 -16.22 -16.07
CA ILE A 275 20.16 -17.36 -15.76
C ILE A 275 19.44 -18.38 -14.87
N LEU A 276 18.71 -17.94 -13.85
CA LEU A 276 18.01 -18.84 -12.93
C LEU A 276 16.88 -19.64 -13.59
N VAL A 277 16.25 -19.07 -14.62
CA VAL A 277 15.19 -19.74 -15.39
C VAL A 277 15.75 -20.59 -16.54
N ALA A 278 16.87 -20.18 -17.14
CA ALA A 278 17.44 -20.84 -18.31
C ALA A 278 18.47 -21.94 -17.98
N CYS A 279 19.28 -21.76 -16.93
CA CYS A 279 20.33 -22.68 -16.52
C CYS A 279 19.78 -23.76 -15.58
N GLN A 280 20.25 -25.01 -15.72
CA GLN A 280 19.89 -26.13 -14.83
C GLN A 280 21.06 -26.60 -13.96
N ASP A 281 22.24 -25.98 -14.07
CA ASP A 281 23.38 -26.30 -13.24
C ASP A 281 23.18 -25.76 -11.81
N PRO A 282 23.14 -26.62 -10.77
CA PRO A 282 22.87 -26.18 -9.41
C PRO A 282 23.91 -25.21 -8.87
N ALA A 283 25.19 -25.36 -9.25
CA ALA A 283 26.26 -24.51 -8.73
C ALA A 283 26.19 -23.09 -9.31
N VAL A 284 25.84 -22.95 -10.60
CA VAL A 284 25.58 -21.64 -11.23
C VAL A 284 24.33 -20.99 -10.63
N GLN A 285 23.25 -21.76 -10.43
CA GLN A 285 22.02 -21.25 -9.82
C GLN A 285 22.22 -20.78 -8.37
N GLU A 286 22.93 -21.56 -7.55
CA GLU A 286 23.21 -21.21 -6.15
C GLU A 286 24.00 -19.90 -6.04
N LYS A 287 25.03 -19.73 -6.88
CA LYS A 287 25.79 -18.47 -6.95
C LYS A 287 24.90 -17.30 -7.35
N ALA A 288 24.04 -17.45 -8.36
CA ALA A 288 23.12 -16.40 -8.79
C ALA A 288 22.09 -16.03 -7.70
N LEU A 289 21.52 -17.02 -6.99
CA LEU A 289 20.62 -16.77 -5.85
C LEU A 289 21.33 -16.07 -4.68
N GLY A 290 22.60 -16.42 -4.43
CA GLY A 290 23.44 -15.76 -3.43
C GLY A 290 23.61 -14.28 -3.71
N ILE A 291 23.90 -13.91 -4.97
CA ILE A 291 24.02 -12.50 -5.38
C ILE A 291 22.70 -11.75 -5.17
N LEU A 292 21.55 -12.32 -5.56
CA LEU A 292 20.24 -11.67 -5.40
C LEU A 292 19.84 -11.42 -3.95
N ARG A 293 20.23 -12.31 -3.01
CA ARG A 293 19.96 -12.13 -1.57
C ARG A 293 20.64 -10.88 -1.03
N ASP A 294 21.90 -10.71 -1.40
CA ASP A 294 22.77 -9.68 -0.85
C ASP A 294 22.80 -8.43 -1.75
N TYR A 295 21.90 -8.35 -2.74
CA TYR A 295 21.84 -7.23 -3.67
C TYR A 295 21.17 -6.00 -3.03
N PRO A 296 21.85 -4.83 -3.03
CA PRO A 296 21.42 -3.70 -2.23
C PRO A 296 20.45 -2.75 -2.94
N GLN A 297 20.16 -2.95 -4.22
CA GLN A 297 19.33 -2.01 -4.98
C GLN A 297 18.05 -2.67 -5.49
N ARG A 298 17.05 -1.82 -5.71
CA ARG A 298 15.85 -2.17 -6.46
C ARG A 298 15.97 -1.57 -7.85
N GLU A 299 15.79 -2.39 -8.89
CA GLU A 299 16.03 -2.00 -10.28
C GLU A 299 14.71 -1.95 -11.03
N ASN A 300 14.18 -0.75 -11.30
CA ASN A 300 12.87 -0.57 -11.89
C ASN A 300 11.81 -1.48 -11.24
N LEU A 301 11.12 -2.30 -12.04
CA LEU A 301 10.13 -3.31 -11.67
C LEU A 301 10.70 -4.53 -10.93
N TRP A 302 12.03 -4.65 -10.79
CA TRP A 302 12.69 -5.80 -10.18
C TRP A 302 13.12 -5.56 -8.74
N ASP A 303 12.82 -6.53 -7.87
CA ASP A 303 13.37 -6.62 -6.52
C ASP A 303 14.06 -7.98 -6.34
N GLY A 304 15.34 -7.96 -5.96
CA GLY A 304 16.17 -9.17 -5.86
C GLY A 304 15.66 -10.17 -4.82
N ASN A 305 15.12 -9.68 -3.69
CA ASN A 305 14.52 -10.56 -2.67
C ASN A 305 13.20 -11.15 -3.16
N ALA A 306 12.37 -10.37 -3.85
CA ALA A 306 11.11 -10.86 -4.40
C ALA A 306 11.37 -11.97 -5.44
N VAL A 307 12.33 -11.78 -6.34
CA VAL A 307 12.75 -12.79 -7.33
C VAL A 307 13.28 -14.05 -6.66
N ARG A 308 14.18 -13.90 -5.68
CA ARG A 308 14.74 -15.04 -4.93
C ARG A 308 13.66 -15.82 -4.22
N ASN A 309 12.79 -15.14 -3.47
CA ASN A 309 11.71 -15.79 -2.72
C ASN A 309 10.74 -16.53 -3.65
N LEU A 310 10.43 -15.96 -4.81
CA LEU A 310 9.63 -16.62 -5.84
C LEU A 310 10.29 -17.91 -6.34
N LEU A 311 11.59 -17.89 -6.61
CA LEU A 311 12.28 -19.05 -7.19
C LEU A 311 12.59 -20.15 -6.17
N VAL A 312 12.85 -19.79 -4.90
CA VAL A 312 13.07 -20.74 -3.79
C VAL A 312 11.77 -21.43 -3.37
N THR A 313 10.65 -20.71 -3.33
CA THR A 313 9.33 -21.28 -2.97
C THR A 313 8.79 -22.31 -3.97
N VAL A 314 9.32 -22.33 -5.20
CA VAL A 314 8.87 -23.18 -6.31
C VAL A 314 9.68 -24.50 -6.42
N GLU A 315 10.55 -24.80 -5.44
CA GLU A 315 11.45 -25.98 -5.45
C GLU A 315 10.77 -27.38 -5.54
N ASN A 316 9.45 -27.48 -5.35
CA ASN A 316 8.71 -28.76 -5.48
C ASN A 316 8.02 -28.97 -6.84
N VAL A 317 8.24 -28.10 -7.83
CA VAL A 317 7.78 -28.29 -9.21
C VAL A 317 9.01 -28.32 -10.13
N PRO A 318 9.14 -29.28 -11.06
CA PRO A 318 10.22 -29.26 -12.03
C PRO A 318 10.20 -27.93 -12.78
N ARG A 319 11.25 -27.10 -12.64
CA ARG A 319 11.29 -25.68 -13.07
C ARG A 319 11.00 -25.45 -14.57
N TYR A 320 10.93 -26.51 -15.37
CA TYR A 320 10.57 -26.50 -16.80
C TYR A 320 9.07 -26.69 -17.10
N LEU A 321 8.24 -27.01 -16.09
CA LEU A 321 6.78 -26.99 -16.14
C LEU A 321 6.21 -25.64 -15.68
N LEU A 322 7.08 -24.69 -15.30
CA LEU A 322 6.68 -23.31 -15.09
C LEU A 322 6.48 -22.68 -16.47
N PRO A 323 5.25 -22.40 -16.93
CA PRO A 323 5.13 -21.51 -18.07
C PRO A 323 5.64 -20.13 -17.62
N ARG A 324 5.98 -19.23 -18.56
CA ARG A 324 6.27 -17.83 -18.21
C ARG A 324 5.06 -17.19 -17.46
N SER A 325 3.92 -17.88 -17.41
CA SER A 325 2.73 -17.64 -16.59
C SER A 325 2.74 -18.19 -15.15
N MET A 326 3.81 -18.73 -14.55
CA MET A 326 3.79 -19.06 -13.10
C MET A 326 3.88 -17.86 -12.15
N LEU A 327 3.84 -16.63 -12.67
CA LEU A 327 3.36 -15.46 -11.91
C LEU A 327 1.83 -15.41 -11.74
N TYR A 328 1.07 -16.24 -12.47
CA TYR A 328 -0.39 -16.31 -12.37
C TYR A 328 -0.91 -17.35 -11.35
N ALA A 329 -0.11 -18.29 -10.85
CA ALA A 329 -0.62 -19.43 -10.06
C ALA A 329 -0.44 -19.32 -8.53
N CYS A 330 0.33 -18.36 -8.00
CA CYS A 330 0.48 -18.11 -6.54
C CYS A 330 0.10 -16.67 -6.10
N LEU A 331 -0.59 -15.92 -6.95
CA LEU A 331 -1.27 -14.67 -6.64
C LEU A 331 -2.70 -14.78 -7.19
N PRO A 332 -3.75 -14.40 -6.45
CA PRO A 332 -5.13 -14.82 -6.74
C PRO A 332 -5.53 -14.49 -8.19
N THR A 333 -5.95 -15.54 -8.91
CA THR A 333 -6.57 -15.52 -10.25
C THR A 333 -8.02 -15.00 -10.13
N CYS A 334 -8.71 -14.45 -11.14
CA CYS A 334 -8.70 -14.72 -12.58
C CYS A 334 -9.12 -13.47 -13.41
N LEU A 335 -8.74 -13.45 -14.68
CA LEU A 335 -9.59 -12.94 -15.79
C LEU A 335 -9.96 -14.16 -16.69
N PRO A 336 -11.05 -14.09 -17.48
CA PRO A 336 -11.74 -15.27 -18.02
C PRO A 336 -11.09 -15.81 -19.30
N ARG A 337 -11.18 -17.12 -19.52
CA ARG A 337 -11.07 -17.72 -20.85
C ARG A 337 -12.33 -18.55 -21.15
N VAL A 338 -12.87 -18.29 -22.33
CA VAL A 338 -13.93 -19.01 -23.02
C VAL A 338 -13.40 -20.36 -23.51
N GLY A 339 -14.19 -21.42 -23.38
CA GLY A 339 -13.93 -22.72 -24.01
C GLY A 339 -13.77 -23.88 -23.02
N GLY A 340 -14.75 -24.79 -23.03
CA GLY A 340 -14.89 -25.86 -22.05
C GLY A 340 -13.92 -27.04 -22.20
N GLY A 341 -13.70 -27.72 -21.08
CA GLY A 341 -13.01 -29.00 -20.97
C GLY A 341 -12.77 -29.36 -19.50
N LYS A 342 -13.42 -30.42 -19.01
CA LYS A 342 -13.26 -30.97 -17.64
C LYS A 342 -11.93 -31.72 -17.51
N CYS A 343 -11.23 -31.62 -16.37
CA CYS A 343 -10.52 -32.70 -15.64
C CYS A 343 -9.65 -32.19 -14.44
N PRO A 344 -9.19 -33.04 -13.49
CA PRO A 344 -9.40 -32.89 -12.03
C PRO A 344 -8.12 -32.85 -11.15
N TYR A 345 -8.30 -32.81 -9.80
CA TYR A 345 -7.32 -32.91 -8.69
C TYR A 345 -6.41 -31.68 -8.46
N SER A 346 -6.00 -31.26 -7.25
CA SER A 346 -6.32 -31.56 -5.85
C SER A 346 -5.61 -30.49 -5.00
N LEU A 347 -6.15 -30.18 -3.83
CA LEU A 347 -5.68 -29.20 -2.84
C LEU A 347 -4.17 -29.29 -2.52
N LEU A 348 -3.49 -28.13 -2.53
CA LEU A 348 -2.20 -27.92 -1.86
C LEU A 348 -2.32 -26.73 -0.90
N ARG A 349 -2.25 -27.03 0.40
CA ARG A 349 -2.10 -26.09 1.52
C ARG A 349 -0.74 -25.41 1.39
N VAL A 350 -0.72 -24.07 1.44
CA VAL A 350 0.51 -23.29 1.64
C VAL A 350 0.44 -22.67 3.03
N SER A 351 1.32 -23.12 3.92
CA SER A 351 1.66 -22.47 5.18
C SER A 351 2.61 -21.32 4.89
N CYS A 352 2.11 -20.08 4.90
CA CYS A 352 2.94 -18.87 4.90
C CYS A 352 3.09 -18.35 6.32
N SER A 353 4.33 -18.13 6.76
CA SER A 353 4.65 -17.28 7.89
C SER A 353 4.16 -15.84 7.61
N PRO A 354 3.54 -15.16 8.58
CA PRO A 354 2.89 -13.88 8.32
C PRO A 354 3.90 -12.71 8.20
N PRO A 355 3.63 -11.71 7.35
CA PRO A 355 4.43 -10.49 7.19
C PRO A 355 4.44 -9.58 8.43
N ASP A 356 5.46 -8.73 8.60
CA ASP A 356 5.72 -7.89 9.78
C ASP A 356 4.56 -6.96 10.20
N TRP A 357 3.67 -6.57 9.29
CA TRP A 357 2.48 -5.77 9.63
C TRP A 357 1.41 -6.59 10.37
N LEU A 358 1.40 -7.93 10.26
CA LEU A 358 0.60 -8.77 11.16
C LEU A 358 1.04 -8.53 12.60
N GLN A 359 2.32 -8.21 12.89
CA GLN A 359 2.73 -7.84 14.26
C GLN A 359 2.18 -6.47 14.72
N HIS A 360 1.82 -5.58 13.78
CA HIS A 360 1.26 -4.24 14.03
C HIS A 360 -0.17 -4.30 14.58
N HIS A 361 -0.98 -5.27 14.14
CA HIS A 361 -2.38 -5.45 14.59
C HIS A 361 -2.62 -6.76 15.37
N LEU A 362 -1.78 -7.80 15.24
CA LEU A 362 -1.99 -9.07 15.96
C LEU A 362 -1.88 -8.91 17.48
N ARG A 363 -1.12 -7.93 17.97
CA ARG A 363 -0.82 -7.77 19.41
C ARG A 363 -1.78 -6.87 20.17
N GLU A 364 -2.48 -5.94 19.50
CA GLU A 364 -3.62 -5.22 20.12
C GLU A 364 -4.77 -6.18 20.48
N LEU A 365 -4.83 -7.30 19.76
CA LEU A 365 -5.90 -8.26 19.78
C LEU A 365 -5.58 -9.50 20.66
N SER A 366 -4.29 -9.85 20.83
CA SER A 366 -3.86 -11.07 21.51
C SER A 366 -3.56 -10.91 23.02
N LEU A 367 -4.30 -10.14 23.83
CA LEU A 367 -3.97 -10.04 25.28
C LEU A 367 -5.15 -10.26 26.24
N HIS A 368 -6.34 -10.59 25.73
CA HIS A 368 -7.57 -10.69 26.52
C HIS A 368 -8.07 -12.09 26.98
N PRO A 369 -7.32 -13.22 26.99
CA PRO A 369 -7.95 -14.52 27.32
C PRO A 369 -8.42 -14.69 28.79
N ARG A 370 -8.24 -13.70 29.68
CA ARG A 370 -8.50 -13.88 31.12
C ARG A 370 -9.87 -13.40 31.59
N ARG A 371 -10.66 -12.68 30.79
CA ARG A 371 -12.03 -12.28 31.21
C ARG A 371 -13.07 -13.40 31.07
N ALA A 372 -12.77 -14.46 30.30
CA ALA A 372 -13.71 -15.55 30.00
C ALA A 372 -13.95 -16.56 31.15
N LEU A 373 -13.44 -16.34 32.37
CA LEU A 373 -13.50 -17.36 33.43
C LEU A 373 -14.11 -16.93 34.77
N GLN A 374 -14.56 -15.69 34.98
CA GLN A 374 -15.04 -15.28 36.32
C GLN A 374 -16.35 -14.47 36.39
N SER A 375 -17.10 -14.28 35.31
CA SER A 375 -18.44 -13.66 35.36
C SER A 375 -19.61 -14.65 35.50
N SER A 376 -19.39 -15.83 36.10
CA SER A 376 -20.52 -16.68 36.53
C SER A 376 -20.27 -17.26 37.93
N SER A 377 -20.84 -16.62 38.94
CA SER A 377 -21.08 -17.25 40.24
C SER A 377 -22.55 -17.69 40.29
N SER A 378 -22.77 -19.01 40.28
CA SER A 378 -23.64 -19.76 41.21
C SER A 378 -24.16 -21.08 40.62
N THR A 379 -23.70 -22.16 41.23
CA THR A 379 -24.34 -23.48 41.40
C THR A 379 -24.28 -24.56 40.29
N PRO A 380 -24.23 -25.84 40.70
CA PRO A 380 -23.50 -26.93 40.01
C PRO A 380 -24.45 -27.92 39.32
N PHE A 381 -24.01 -28.68 38.31
CA PHE A 381 -24.51 -30.04 37.96
C PHE A 381 -23.73 -30.49 36.69
N GLN A 382 -22.76 -31.40 36.84
CA GLN A 382 -22.88 -32.85 36.65
C GLN A 382 -22.51 -33.33 35.23
N ARG A 383 -21.26 -33.79 35.14
CA ARG A 383 -20.77 -34.97 34.43
C ARG A 383 -21.75 -35.62 33.43
N CYS A 384 -21.42 -35.59 32.14
CA CYS A 384 -21.75 -36.66 31.20
C CYS A 384 -20.56 -36.92 30.25
N LYS A 385 -20.07 -38.16 30.31
CA LYS A 385 -19.17 -38.76 29.32
C LYS A 385 -20.00 -39.16 28.10
N MET A 386 -19.43 -39.04 26.90
CA MET A 386 -19.61 -40.07 25.88
C MET A 386 -18.39 -40.15 24.95
N ALA A 387 -17.85 -41.37 24.88
CA ALA A 387 -16.92 -41.87 23.87
C ALA A 387 -17.64 -41.92 22.49
N ALA A 388 -17.06 -42.11 21.31
CA ALA A 388 -15.86 -42.77 20.80
C ALA A 388 -15.67 -42.23 19.33
N PHE A 389 -14.66 -42.50 18.50
CA PHE A 389 -13.87 -43.68 18.21
C PHE A 389 -12.53 -43.27 17.60
N HIS A 390 -11.48 -44.03 17.92
CA HIS A 390 -10.15 -43.99 17.31
C HIS A 390 -10.17 -44.54 15.87
N HIS A 391 -9.45 -43.89 14.97
CA HIS A 391 -8.61 -44.58 14.00
C HIS A 391 -7.25 -43.86 13.93
N ASP A 392 -6.21 -44.59 14.30
CA ASP A 392 -4.83 -44.13 14.35
C ASP A 392 -4.27 -43.97 12.93
N ILE A 393 -3.74 -42.79 12.64
CA ILE A 393 -2.82 -42.51 11.53
C ILE A 393 -1.50 -42.07 12.18
N PRO A 394 -0.33 -42.60 11.77
CA PRO A 394 0.93 -42.29 12.43
C PRO A 394 1.25 -40.80 12.36
N ALA A 395 1.58 -40.22 13.52
CA ALA A 395 1.94 -38.82 13.66
C ALA A 395 3.20 -38.49 12.85
N ILE A 396 3.03 -37.71 11.78
CA ILE A 396 4.10 -36.85 11.27
C ILE A 396 4.17 -35.69 12.25
N ALA A 397 5.35 -35.47 12.84
CA ALA A 397 5.60 -34.38 13.77
C ALA A 397 5.29 -33.04 13.08
N GLU A 398 4.13 -32.46 13.40
CA GLU A 398 3.87 -31.05 13.16
C GLU A 398 4.86 -30.25 14.01
N GLU A 399 5.87 -29.66 13.38
CA GLU A 399 6.59 -28.53 13.96
C GLU A 399 5.57 -27.42 14.23
N LYS A 400 5.07 -27.39 15.47
CA LYS A 400 4.36 -26.24 16.01
C LYS A 400 5.38 -25.11 16.11
N THR A 401 5.47 -24.29 15.06
CA THR A 401 6.12 -22.98 15.15
C THR A 401 5.30 -22.12 16.12
N GLY A 402 5.62 -22.23 17.40
CA GLY A 402 5.04 -21.39 18.45
C GLY A 402 5.36 -19.93 18.17
N PHE A 403 4.34 -19.07 18.23
CA PHE A 403 4.53 -17.63 18.20
C PHE A 403 5.19 -17.21 19.52
N ASP A 404 6.41 -16.69 19.46
CA ASP A 404 7.09 -16.19 20.66
C ASP A 404 6.56 -14.78 21.01
N LEU A 405 6.09 -14.62 22.24
CA LEU A 405 5.51 -13.37 22.75
C LEU A 405 6.63 -12.34 23.03
N ASN A 406 7.14 -11.65 21.99
CA ASN A 406 8.28 -10.72 22.14
C ASN A 406 8.02 -9.45 22.98
N VAL A 407 6.87 -9.27 23.64
CA VAL A 407 6.65 -8.15 24.60
C VAL A 407 6.08 -8.71 25.89
N GLN A 408 6.91 -8.76 26.94
CA GLN A 408 6.39 -8.88 28.30
C GLN A 408 5.92 -7.50 28.76
N HIS A 409 4.60 -7.30 28.80
CA HIS A 409 4.00 -5.99 29.09
C HIS A 409 4.31 -5.47 30.50
N GLY A 410 4.62 -6.34 31.47
CA GLY A 410 5.08 -5.94 32.81
C GLY A 410 4.09 -5.09 33.62
N HIS A 411 2.82 -5.03 33.21
CA HIS A 411 1.75 -4.44 34.01
C HIS A 411 1.38 -5.38 35.17
N GLN A 412 0.87 -4.79 36.26
CA GLN A 412 0.42 -5.55 37.43
C GLN A 412 -1.01 -6.06 37.27
N ASP A 413 -1.70 -5.63 36.22
CA ASP A 413 -3.08 -5.96 35.92
C ASP A 413 -3.28 -6.12 34.39
N LEU A 414 -4.52 -6.35 33.98
CA LEU A 414 -4.94 -6.56 32.60
C LEU A 414 -4.64 -5.34 31.72
N VAL A 415 -4.05 -5.60 30.56
CA VAL A 415 -3.87 -4.61 29.50
C VAL A 415 -5.17 -4.52 28.70
N GLN A 416 -5.75 -3.32 28.65
CA GLN A 416 -7.07 -3.04 28.03
C GLN A 416 -6.94 -2.27 26.71
N ALA A 417 -5.92 -1.42 26.62
CA ALA A 417 -5.66 -0.59 25.44
C ALA A 417 -4.22 -0.81 24.99
N VAL A 418 -4.04 -0.90 23.67
CA VAL A 418 -2.74 -0.92 23.03
C VAL A 418 -2.83 0.00 21.83
N ALA A 419 -1.75 0.73 21.53
CA ALA A 419 -1.67 1.59 20.35
C ALA A 419 -0.23 1.63 19.84
N PHE A 420 -0.04 1.56 18.53
CA PHE A 420 1.24 1.77 17.86
C PHE A 420 1.35 3.18 17.29
N ASN A 421 2.58 3.69 17.18
CA ASN A 421 2.83 4.92 16.44
C ASN A 421 2.76 4.67 14.93
N ALA A 422 2.74 5.76 14.14
CA ALA A 422 2.63 5.67 12.68
C ALA A 422 3.77 4.88 12.00
N TYR A 423 4.92 4.73 12.67
CA TYR A 423 6.08 4.00 12.14
C TYR A 423 6.10 2.51 12.53
N GLY A 424 5.26 2.08 13.47
CA GLY A 424 5.22 0.70 13.98
C GLY A 424 6.44 0.28 14.82
N ASP A 425 7.31 1.23 15.17
CA ASP A 425 8.52 1.01 15.97
C ASP A 425 8.34 1.38 17.45
N ARG A 426 7.20 1.97 17.82
CA ARG A 426 6.82 2.21 19.21
C ARG A 426 5.41 1.70 19.49
N CYS A 427 5.22 1.17 20.70
CA CYS A 427 3.90 0.77 21.18
C CYS A 427 3.65 1.32 22.58
N ALA A 428 2.40 1.67 22.84
CA ALA A 428 1.91 2.07 24.15
C ALA A 428 0.89 1.04 24.63
N THR A 429 0.96 0.64 25.89
CA THR A 429 -0.01 -0.25 26.54
C THR A 429 -0.62 0.45 27.75
N GLY A 430 -1.95 0.39 27.85
CA GLY A 430 -2.73 0.94 28.94
C GLY A 430 -3.45 -0.17 29.69
N SER A 431 -3.42 -0.10 31.01
CA SER A 431 -3.86 -1.18 31.90
C SER A 431 -4.97 -0.74 32.85
N VAL A 432 -5.64 -1.73 33.44
CA VAL A 432 -6.58 -1.55 34.56
C VAL A 432 -5.89 -0.86 35.76
N ASP A 433 -4.58 -1.04 35.90
CA ASP A 433 -3.76 -0.40 36.95
C ASP A 433 -3.62 1.14 36.81
N GLY A 434 -4.19 1.74 35.76
CA GLY A 434 -4.16 3.17 35.48
C GLY A 434 -2.83 3.69 34.96
N LYS A 435 -1.88 2.80 34.65
CA LYS A 435 -0.56 3.16 34.11
C LYS A 435 -0.53 2.96 32.60
N ILE A 436 0.24 3.82 31.95
CA ILE A 436 0.66 3.63 30.56
C ILE A 436 2.12 3.19 30.56
N LYS A 437 2.45 2.21 29.72
CA LYS A 437 3.82 1.81 29.42
C LYS A 437 4.10 2.03 27.95
N VAL A 438 5.28 2.53 27.62
CA VAL A 438 5.75 2.70 26.24
C VAL A 438 6.92 1.78 26.00
N PHE A 439 6.98 1.17 24.83
CA PHE A 439 8.06 0.29 24.39
C PHE A 439 8.56 0.71 23.02
N ASN A 440 9.86 0.58 22.79
CA ASN A 440 10.50 0.85 21.52
C ASN A 440 11.01 -0.46 20.92
N ARG A 441 10.80 -0.68 19.63
CA ARG A 441 11.33 -1.81 18.87
C ARG A 441 12.73 -1.47 18.36
N HIS A 442 13.71 -2.27 18.72
CA HIS A 442 15.09 -2.10 18.26
C HIS A 442 15.30 -2.81 16.90
N LYS A 443 16.45 -2.58 16.25
CA LYS A 443 16.74 -3.07 14.87
C LYS A 443 16.74 -4.60 14.76
N ASP A 444 16.95 -5.29 15.87
CA ASP A 444 16.88 -6.75 16.04
C ASP A 444 15.44 -7.29 16.13
N GLY A 445 14.43 -6.41 16.15
CA GLY A 445 13.02 -6.76 16.30
C GLY A 445 12.57 -6.99 17.73
N VAL A 446 13.44 -6.77 18.72
CA VAL A 446 13.15 -6.91 20.16
C VAL A 446 12.52 -5.63 20.69
N TRP A 447 11.53 -5.78 21.57
CA TRP A 447 10.86 -4.66 22.23
C TRP A 447 11.49 -4.36 23.57
N HIS A 448 11.93 -3.12 23.75
CA HIS A 448 12.49 -2.61 25.00
C HIS A 448 11.53 -1.64 25.66
N HIS A 449 11.41 -1.78 26.98
CA HIS A 449 10.67 -0.82 27.80
C HIS A 449 11.31 0.58 27.71
N CYS A 450 10.49 1.59 27.45
CA CYS A 450 10.90 2.99 27.30
C CYS A 450 10.48 3.84 28.51
N ASP A 451 9.18 3.82 28.86
CA ASP A 451 8.65 4.65 29.94
C ASP A 451 7.45 4.01 30.66
N THR A 452 7.17 4.40 31.90
CA THR A 452 5.96 4.06 32.67
C THR A 452 5.56 5.20 33.58
N TRP A 453 4.29 5.60 33.51
CA TRP A 453 3.73 6.60 34.43
C TRP A 453 2.27 6.29 34.77
N GLY A 454 1.79 6.85 35.89
CA GLY A 454 0.39 6.75 36.32
C GLY A 454 -0.49 7.76 35.61
N ALA A 455 -1.03 7.39 34.45
CA ALA A 455 -1.79 8.28 33.58
C ALA A 455 -3.17 8.63 34.14
N HIS A 456 -3.88 7.63 34.66
CA HIS A 456 -5.25 7.72 35.17
C HIS A 456 -5.37 7.12 36.57
N GLY A 457 -6.44 7.49 37.27
CA GLY A 457 -6.73 6.97 38.62
C GLY A 457 -7.39 5.59 38.63
N GLY A 458 -7.60 5.00 37.44
CA GLY A 458 -8.24 3.71 37.23
C GLY A 458 -8.02 3.25 35.79
N GLU A 459 -8.85 2.30 35.35
CA GLU A 459 -8.72 1.63 34.07
C GLU A 459 -8.58 2.57 32.86
N ILE A 460 -7.60 2.27 32.01
CA ILE A 460 -7.40 2.95 30.72
C ILE A 460 -8.23 2.24 29.66
N LEU A 461 -9.24 2.95 29.13
CA LEU A 461 -10.19 2.40 28.18
C LEU A 461 -9.68 2.41 26.73
N GLU A 462 -9.00 3.49 26.34
CA GLU A 462 -8.55 3.72 24.97
C GLU A 462 -7.22 4.49 24.94
N LEU A 463 -6.42 4.18 23.92
CA LEU A 463 -5.17 4.86 23.58
C LEU A 463 -5.15 5.17 22.08
N GLN A 464 -4.50 6.27 21.70
CA GLN A 464 -4.23 6.62 20.31
C GLN A 464 -2.92 7.41 20.22
N TRP A 465 -2.02 7.01 19.33
CA TRP A 465 -0.88 7.85 18.95
C TRP A 465 -1.33 8.90 17.92
N LEU A 466 -0.83 10.12 18.07
CA LEU A 466 -1.03 11.17 17.06
C LEU A 466 0.13 11.20 16.06
N PRO A 467 -0.10 11.69 14.82
CA PRO A 467 0.96 11.85 13.83
C PRO A 467 2.10 12.75 14.34
N PRO A 468 3.35 12.44 13.97
CA PRO A 468 4.52 13.24 14.38
C PRO A 468 4.50 14.67 13.80
N THR A 469 3.64 14.92 12.81
CA THR A 469 3.39 16.24 12.21
C THR A 469 2.71 17.24 13.16
N VAL A 470 2.01 16.74 14.19
CA VAL A 470 1.45 17.55 15.28
C VAL A 470 2.54 17.86 16.32
N TYR A 471 3.14 16.80 16.87
CA TYR A 471 4.20 16.85 17.86
C TYR A 471 4.99 15.52 17.79
N PRO A 472 6.33 15.50 17.95
CA PRO A 472 7.15 14.32 17.65
C PRO A 472 6.67 13.00 18.25
N ASN A 473 6.26 13.02 19.52
CA ASN A 473 5.67 11.87 20.21
C ASN A 473 4.55 12.34 21.13
N LEU A 474 3.31 12.04 20.72
CA LEU A 474 2.10 12.46 21.42
C LEU A 474 1.12 11.29 21.54
N ILE A 475 0.66 11.03 22.75
CA ILE A 475 -0.26 9.93 23.07
C ILE A 475 -1.52 10.52 23.69
N ALA A 476 -2.68 10.14 23.16
CA ALA A 476 -3.97 10.40 23.76
C ALA A 476 -4.45 9.19 24.57
N SER A 477 -5.08 9.45 25.72
CA SER A 477 -5.66 8.41 26.56
C SER A 477 -7.02 8.81 27.14
N LEU A 478 -7.85 7.80 27.37
CA LEU A 478 -9.14 7.95 28.05
C LEU A 478 -9.23 6.97 29.23
N GLY A 479 -9.51 7.49 30.42
CA GLY A 479 -9.72 6.69 31.62
C GLY A 479 -11.19 6.42 31.92
N ILE A 480 -11.47 5.36 32.69
CA ILE A 480 -12.81 4.96 33.14
C ILE A 480 -13.57 6.07 33.88
N GLU A 481 -12.83 6.96 34.55
CA GLU A 481 -13.38 8.13 35.22
C GLU A 481 -13.94 9.19 34.26
N GLY A 482 -13.77 9.02 32.95
CA GLY A 482 -14.27 9.91 31.91
C GLY A 482 -13.39 11.14 31.69
N ARG A 483 -12.08 11.02 31.96
CA ARG A 483 -11.08 12.06 31.66
C ARG A 483 -10.30 11.68 30.42
N PHE A 484 -10.28 12.61 29.47
CA PHE A 484 -9.41 12.58 28.30
C PHE A 484 -8.10 13.32 28.62
N LYS A 485 -6.95 12.76 28.23
CA LYS A 485 -5.63 13.36 28.46
C LYS A 485 -4.73 13.22 27.23
N LEU A 486 -3.91 14.24 26.97
CA LEU A 486 -2.81 14.22 26.00
C LEU A 486 -1.46 14.24 26.71
N TRP A 487 -0.55 13.38 26.28
CA TRP A 487 0.78 13.20 26.84
C TRP A 487 1.84 13.47 25.78
N ALA A 488 2.57 14.57 25.94
CA ALA A 488 3.69 14.92 25.08
C ALA A 488 4.99 14.33 25.68
N GLU A 489 5.81 13.70 24.84
CA GLU A 489 7.14 13.24 25.28
C GLU A 489 8.11 14.43 25.35
N ASP A 490 8.82 14.54 26.47
CA ASP A 490 10.05 15.29 26.59
C ASP A 490 11.24 14.32 26.53
N PRO A 491 11.97 14.24 25.40
CA PRO A 491 13.13 13.35 25.27
C PRO A 491 14.29 13.69 26.22
N SER A 492 14.34 14.94 26.72
CA SER A 492 15.38 15.40 27.63
C SER A 492 15.14 14.94 29.08
N ALA A 493 13.91 14.54 29.41
CA ALA A 493 13.57 14.05 30.73
C ALA A 493 14.08 12.60 30.94
N ALA A 494 14.35 12.29 32.22
CA ALA A 494 14.71 10.94 32.62
C ALA A 494 13.59 9.94 32.29
N PRO A 495 13.92 8.66 31.94
CA PRO A 495 12.93 7.59 31.86
C PRO A 495 12.07 7.53 33.14
N GLY A 496 10.76 7.34 33.01
CA GLY A 496 9.78 7.49 34.11
C GLY A 496 9.09 8.86 34.12
N ARG A 497 9.64 9.85 33.42
CA ARG A 497 9.17 11.25 33.43
C ARG A 497 9.01 11.86 32.05
N ARG A 498 9.29 11.12 30.97
CA ARG A 498 9.27 11.68 29.60
C ARG A 498 7.88 12.09 29.17
N PHE A 499 6.88 11.29 29.50
CA PHE A 499 5.48 11.61 29.24
C PHE A 499 4.76 12.25 30.44
N SER A 500 5.48 12.54 31.52
CA SER A 500 4.91 13.05 32.78
C SER A 500 5.76 14.20 33.30
N ALA A 501 5.43 15.43 32.88
CA ALA A 501 6.04 16.64 33.41
C ALA A 501 5.62 16.85 34.87
N SER A 502 6.33 16.26 35.83
CA SER A 502 6.02 16.47 37.25
C SER A 502 7.25 16.83 38.09
N ASN A 503 7.15 17.98 38.76
CA ASN A 503 8.07 18.43 39.82
C ASN A 503 7.68 17.91 41.22
N ARG A 504 6.57 17.17 41.37
CA ARG A 504 6.10 16.63 42.67
C ARG A 504 5.70 15.16 42.56
N ALA A 505 5.99 14.39 43.61
CA ALA A 505 5.98 12.92 43.60
C ALA A 505 4.62 12.23 43.39
N THR A 506 3.48 12.94 43.25
CA THR A 506 2.15 12.32 43.40
C THR A 506 1.21 12.39 42.20
N THR A 507 1.43 13.23 41.19
CA THR A 507 0.58 13.27 39.98
C THR A 507 1.38 13.63 38.72
N SER A 508 1.26 12.82 37.66
CA SER A 508 1.78 13.15 36.32
C SER A 508 0.92 14.24 35.68
N LYS A 509 1.54 15.33 35.22
CA LYS A 509 0.84 16.40 34.51
C LYS A 509 0.74 16.06 33.03
N ALA A 510 -0.49 15.99 32.51
CA ALA A 510 -0.76 15.88 31.08
C ALA A 510 -0.49 17.22 30.37
N ALA A 511 -0.16 17.17 29.09
CA ALA A 511 -0.02 18.37 28.26
C ALA A 511 -1.37 19.08 28.08
N TYR A 512 -2.45 18.29 27.99
CA TYR A 512 -3.83 18.77 27.96
C TYR A 512 -4.75 17.74 28.64
N GLU A 513 -5.79 18.21 29.30
CA GLU A 513 -6.78 17.37 29.98
C GLU A 513 -8.18 17.96 29.76
N MET A 514 -9.13 17.09 29.42
CA MET A 514 -10.54 17.46 29.32
C MET A 514 -11.40 16.50 30.12
N ARG A 515 -12.37 17.06 30.84
CA ARG A 515 -13.32 16.33 31.67
C ARG A 515 -14.74 16.77 31.32
N SER A 516 -15.63 15.79 31.17
CA SER A 516 -17.04 16.09 30.99
C SER A 516 -17.66 16.69 32.26
N PRO A 517 -18.51 17.73 32.14
CA PRO A 517 -19.15 18.36 33.29
C PRO A 517 -20.22 17.48 33.96
N LYS A 518 -20.81 16.52 33.22
CA LYS A 518 -22.00 15.78 33.70
C LYS A 518 -21.90 14.26 33.57
N TYR A 519 -21.50 13.77 32.41
CA TYR A 519 -21.46 12.33 32.12
C TYR A 519 -20.08 11.91 31.62
N PRO A 520 -19.45 10.90 32.22
CA PRO A 520 -18.09 10.53 31.87
C PRO A 520 -18.00 10.09 30.40
N TYR A 521 -16.90 10.49 29.74
CA TYR A 521 -16.56 10.05 28.39
C TYR A 521 -16.31 8.53 28.35
N ARG A 522 -16.66 7.91 27.23
CA ARG A 522 -16.58 6.46 27.02
C ARG A 522 -15.79 6.05 25.78
N SER A 523 -15.67 6.93 24.79
CA SER A 523 -14.81 6.73 23.63
C SER A 523 -14.34 8.07 23.08
N PHE A 524 -13.17 8.07 22.44
CA PHE A 524 -12.65 9.21 21.72
C PHE A 524 -12.01 8.81 20.39
N SER A 525 -11.90 9.77 19.49
CA SER A 525 -11.08 9.65 18.28
C SER A 525 -10.47 11.00 17.96
N MET A 526 -9.22 11.00 17.52
CA MET A 526 -8.56 12.20 17.00
C MET A 526 -8.18 12.03 15.53
N LYS A 527 -8.23 13.13 14.78
CA LYS A 527 -7.78 13.23 13.39
C LYS A 527 -7.00 14.52 13.20
N HIS A 528 -5.85 14.44 12.55
CA HIS A 528 -5.08 15.62 12.15
C HIS A 528 -5.12 15.75 10.63
N ASN A 529 -5.39 16.95 10.13
CA ASN A 529 -5.29 17.26 8.71
C ASN A 529 -3.98 18.02 8.48
N GLU A 530 -3.04 17.38 7.76
CA GLU A 530 -1.69 17.94 7.56
C GLU A 530 -1.69 19.20 6.68
N GLU A 531 -2.66 19.34 5.77
CA GLU A 531 -2.75 20.48 4.85
C GLU A 531 -3.29 21.74 5.55
N THR A 532 -4.36 21.58 6.32
CA THR A 532 -4.99 22.69 7.07
C THR A 532 -4.32 22.95 8.42
N ARG A 533 -3.53 21.99 8.91
CA ARG A 533 -2.92 21.97 10.25
C ARG A 533 -3.93 21.89 11.38
N HIS A 534 -5.21 21.65 11.09
CA HIS A 534 -6.25 21.51 12.09
C HIS A 534 -6.24 20.11 12.71
N THR A 535 -6.46 20.04 14.02
CA THR A 535 -6.61 18.80 14.78
C THR A 535 -8.02 18.71 15.35
N TYR A 536 -8.70 17.62 15.04
CA TYR A 536 -10.07 17.35 15.47
C TYR A 536 -10.09 16.28 16.56
N LEU A 537 -10.94 16.49 17.57
CA LEU A 537 -11.16 15.57 18.68
C LEU A 537 -12.66 15.31 18.84
N ALA A 538 -13.08 14.06 18.66
CA ALA A 538 -14.43 13.61 18.94
C ALA A 538 -14.49 12.93 20.32
N LEU A 539 -15.42 13.36 21.16
CA LEU A 539 -15.64 12.79 22.49
C LEU A 539 -17.09 12.35 22.67
N LEU A 540 -17.27 11.08 23.00
CA LEU A 540 -18.58 10.46 23.20
C LEU A 540 -18.81 10.16 24.68
N ALA A 541 -19.84 10.78 25.25
CA ALA A 541 -20.24 10.62 26.65
C ALA A 541 -21.22 9.45 26.86
N SER A 542 -21.28 8.98 28.10
CA SER A 542 -22.13 7.83 28.50
C SER A 542 -23.65 8.06 28.41
N ASP A 543 -24.09 9.30 28.20
CA ASP A 543 -25.49 9.64 27.92
C ASP A 543 -25.83 9.65 26.42
N GLY A 544 -24.89 9.29 25.54
CA GLY A 544 -25.07 9.30 24.09
C GLY A 544 -24.82 10.66 23.43
N ARG A 545 -24.23 11.62 24.15
CA ARG A 545 -23.84 12.93 23.61
C ARG A 545 -22.46 12.86 22.97
N LEU A 546 -22.37 13.29 21.71
CA LEU A 546 -21.12 13.42 20.96
C LEU A 546 -20.78 14.90 20.79
N VAL A 547 -19.55 15.28 21.13
CA VAL A 547 -19.01 16.62 20.90
C VAL A 547 -17.76 16.50 20.05
N VAL A 548 -17.69 17.30 18.99
CA VAL A 548 -16.50 17.42 18.14
C VAL A 548 -15.84 18.76 18.43
N TYR A 549 -14.56 18.71 18.77
CA TYR A 549 -13.71 19.85 19.02
C TYR A 549 -12.69 20.03 17.90
N GLU A 550 -12.26 21.26 17.69
CA GLU A 550 -11.25 21.66 16.73
C GLU A 550 -10.14 22.44 17.43
N ASN A 551 -8.90 22.20 17.00
CA ASN A 551 -7.73 22.96 17.36
C ASN A 551 -7.06 23.42 16.05
N GLU A 552 -7.11 24.72 15.80
CA GLU A 552 -6.56 25.34 14.59
C GLU A 552 -5.06 25.60 14.69
N GLN A 553 -4.53 25.67 15.92
CA GLN A 553 -3.13 25.94 16.23
C GLN A 553 -2.49 24.70 16.87
N PRO A 554 -1.91 23.79 16.07
CA PRO A 554 -1.35 22.53 16.58
C PRO A 554 -0.18 22.76 17.56
N GLU A 555 0.53 23.89 17.45
CA GLU A 555 1.53 24.32 18.42
C GLU A 555 0.94 24.61 19.82
N ASN A 556 -0.33 25.02 19.89
CA ASN A 556 -1.04 25.27 21.13
C ASN A 556 -2.02 24.13 21.42
N MET A 557 -1.49 23.02 21.94
CA MET A 557 -2.28 21.84 22.32
C MET A 557 -3.23 22.05 23.50
N SER A 558 -3.26 23.25 24.11
CA SER A 558 -4.07 23.53 25.29
C SER A 558 -5.47 24.05 24.97
N GLU A 559 -5.75 24.37 23.71
CA GLU A 559 -6.97 25.03 23.28
C GLU A 559 -7.73 24.18 22.25
N TYR A 560 -8.90 23.69 22.64
CA TYR A 560 -9.81 22.95 21.77
C TYR A 560 -11.19 23.61 21.87
N THR A 561 -11.72 24.09 20.75
CA THR A 561 -12.99 24.78 20.68
C THR A 561 -14.08 23.82 20.19
N PRO A 562 -15.30 23.84 20.76
CA PRO A 562 -16.37 22.97 20.29
C PRO A 562 -16.87 23.43 18.92
N THR A 563 -16.77 22.55 17.93
CA THR A 563 -17.25 22.77 16.56
C THR A 563 -18.74 22.44 16.46
N ASP A 564 -19.14 21.28 16.98
CA ASP A 564 -20.52 20.79 16.92
C ASP A 564 -20.83 19.81 18.08
N GLU A 565 -22.11 19.74 18.48
CA GLU A 565 -22.62 18.91 19.57
C GLU A 565 -24.00 18.33 19.21
N PHE A 566 -24.21 17.03 19.45
CA PHE A 566 -25.50 16.37 19.22
C PHE A 566 -25.64 15.03 19.94
N SER A 567 -26.87 14.52 20.03
CA SER A 567 -27.15 13.19 20.55
C SER A 567 -27.13 12.13 19.44
N ILE A 568 -26.51 10.98 19.71
CA ILE A 568 -26.42 9.84 18.77
C ILE A 568 -27.47 8.76 19.04
N CYS A 569 -28.03 8.69 20.25
CA CYS A 569 -29.04 7.73 20.67
C CYS A 569 -29.80 8.28 21.89
N PRO A 570 -30.97 7.72 22.24
CA PRO A 570 -31.65 8.12 23.45
C PRO A 570 -30.78 7.82 24.67
N LYS A 571 -30.92 8.62 25.72
CA LYS A 571 -30.15 8.44 26.94
C LYS A 571 -30.39 7.03 27.52
N PRO A 572 -29.34 6.22 27.73
CA PRO A 572 -29.48 4.89 28.33
C PRO A 572 -30.07 4.95 29.74
N SER A 573 -30.78 3.87 30.10
CA SER A 573 -31.36 3.72 31.44
C SER A 573 -30.26 3.54 32.50
N ARG A 574 -30.53 3.96 33.73
CA ARG A 574 -29.55 3.83 34.82
C ARG A 574 -29.26 2.34 35.08
N GLY A 575 -27.99 1.96 35.02
CA GLY A 575 -27.54 0.58 35.26
C GLY A 575 -27.65 -0.33 34.03
N GLU A 576 -28.15 0.17 32.91
CA GLU A 576 -28.09 -0.52 31.63
C GLU A 576 -26.64 -0.68 31.18
N GLU A 577 -26.32 -1.83 30.59
CA GLU A 577 -25.01 -2.02 29.97
C GLU A 577 -24.92 -1.13 28.72
N ILE A 578 -23.92 -0.26 28.69
CA ILE A 578 -23.71 0.67 27.59
C ILE A 578 -22.54 0.24 26.71
N SER A 579 -22.64 0.54 25.41
CA SER A 579 -21.53 0.39 24.47
C SER A 579 -21.48 1.59 23.56
N PHE A 580 -20.34 2.27 23.55
CA PHE A 580 -20.12 3.51 22.84
C PHE A 580 -18.74 3.49 22.20
N LYS A 581 -18.68 3.74 20.89
CA LYS A 581 -17.43 3.83 20.15
C LYS A 581 -17.52 4.91 19.08
N VAL A 582 -16.51 5.76 18.96
CA VAL A 582 -16.40 6.75 17.89
C VAL A 582 -15.06 6.60 17.16
N ARG A 583 -15.07 6.70 15.83
CA ARG A 583 -13.87 6.75 14.99
C ARG A 583 -14.03 7.77 13.87
N PHE A 584 -13.03 8.60 13.66
CA PHE A 584 -12.91 9.40 12.45
C PHE A 584 -12.59 8.53 11.23
N ASP A 585 -13.03 9.00 10.07
CA ASP A 585 -12.53 8.50 8.78
C ASP A 585 -11.01 8.73 8.70
N PRO A 586 -10.20 7.66 8.60
CA PRO A 586 -8.74 7.76 8.55
C PRO A 586 -8.24 8.33 7.21
N ASN A 587 -9.08 8.40 6.18
CA ASN A 587 -8.67 8.89 4.87
C ASN A 587 -8.52 10.43 4.87
N PRO A 588 -7.57 11.00 4.11
CA PRO A 588 -7.34 12.45 4.07
C PRO A 588 -8.56 13.19 3.50
N ASP A 589 -9.13 12.67 2.42
CA ASP A 589 -10.28 13.23 1.72
C ASP A 589 -11.43 12.20 1.65
N PRO A 590 -12.70 12.64 1.51
CA PRO A 590 -13.82 11.76 1.18
C PRO A 590 -13.61 10.95 -0.10
N CYS A 591 -14.28 9.80 -0.20
CA CYS A 591 -14.15 8.95 -1.38
C CYS A 591 -14.56 9.68 -2.67
N TYR A 592 -13.94 9.30 -3.80
CA TYR A 592 -14.10 10.00 -5.07
C TYR A 592 -15.57 10.17 -5.51
N ASN A 593 -16.43 9.17 -5.28
CA ASN A 593 -17.85 9.27 -5.63
C ASN A 593 -18.59 10.27 -4.73
N ALA A 594 -18.21 10.40 -3.46
CA ALA A 594 -18.77 11.39 -2.54
C ALA A 594 -18.42 12.82 -2.97
N LEU A 595 -17.16 13.06 -3.37
CA LEU A 595 -16.74 14.35 -3.91
C LEU A 595 -17.56 14.74 -5.15
N ARG A 596 -17.81 13.79 -6.07
CA ARG A 596 -18.66 14.03 -7.25
C ARG A 596 -20.10 14.35 -6.89
N ALA A 597 -20.62 13.72 -5.85
CA ALA A 597 -21.97 13.94 -5.35
C ALA A 597 -22.12 15.25 -4.55
N GLY A 598 -21.06 16.03 -4.38
CA GLY A 598 -21.09 17.36 -3.77
C GLY A 598 -20.64 17.41 -2.31
N VAL A 599 -20.02 16.36 -1.79
CA VAL A 599 -19.34 16.42 -0.48
C VAL A 599 -18.08 17.28 -0.62
N SER A 600 -17.85 18.20 0.33
CA SER A 600 -16.66 19.05 0.32
C SER A 600 -15.38 18.23 0.54
N SER A 601 -14.25 18.67 -0.02
CA SER A 601 -12.97 17.95 0.11
C SER A 601 -12.47 17.90 1.55
N ASP A 602 -12.79 18.91 2.35
CA ASP A 602 -12.45 19.01 3.78
C ASP A 602 -13.52 18.41 4.71
N SER A 603 -14.52 17.72 4.16
CA SER A 603 -15.57 17.07 4.95
C SER A 603 -14.98 15.99 5.86
N LEU A 604 -15.31 16.06 7.15
CA LEU A 604 -14.96 15.08 8.14
C LEU A 604 -16.00 13.95 8.15
N GLY A 605 -15.53 12.71 8.09
CA GLY A 605 -16.35 11.52 8.31
C GLY A 605 -16.21 11.00 9.74
N LEU A 606 -17.32 10.57 10.34
CA LEU A 606 -17.35 9.90 11.64
C LEU A 606 -18.21 8.64 11.54
N VAL A 607 -17.73 7.54 12.09
CA VAL A 607 -18.54 6.37 12.41
C VAL A 607 -18.70 6.25 13.91
N VAL A 608 -19.94 6.04 14.35
CA VAL A 608 -20.29 6.01 15.76
C VAL A 608 -21.18 4.82 16.06
N ALA A 609 -20.76 3.96 16.99
CA ALA A 609 -21.63 2.97 17.62
C ALA A 609 -22.25 3.58 18.88
N GLY A 610 -23.59 3.61 18.90
CA GLY A 610 -24.40 3.91 20.07
C GLY A 610 -25.29 2.72 20.39
N MET A 611 -24.96 2.00 21.46
CA MET A 611 -25.69 0.80 21.89
C MET A 611 -25.67 -0.30 20.80
N SER A 612 -26.82 -0.59 20.18
CA SER A 612 -26.95 -1.54 19.08
C SER A 612 -27.02 -0.89 17.70
N SER A 613 -26.92 0.44 17.63
CA SER A 613 -27.00 1.20 16.38
C SER A 613 -25.62 1.70 15.95
N VAL A 614 -25.36 1.74 14.64
CA VAL A 614 -24.15 2.32 14.07
C VAL A 614 -24.55 3.40 13.09
N LYS A 615 -24.08 4.63 13.32
CA LYS A 615 -24.42 5.81 12.51
C LYS A 615 -23.16 6.39 11.90
N VAL A 616 -23.29 6.85 10.66
CA VAL A 616 -22.23 7.55 9.94
C VAL A 616 -22.63 9.00 9.78
N TYR A 617 -21.74 9.90 10.17
CA TYR A 617 -21.91 11.34 10.07
C TYR A 617 -20.89 11.92 9.11
N ARG A 618 -21.28 12.99 8.42
CA ARG A 618 -20.38 13.81 7.59
C ARG A 618 -20.55 15.27 7.94
N SER A 619 -19.46 16.03 7.89
CA SER A 619 -19.52 17.47 8.10
C SER A 619 -19.86 18.21 6.81
N ARG A 620 -20.54 19.35 6.98
CA ARG A 620 -20.78 20.36 5.97
C ARG A 620 -20.62 21.74 6.60
N ASP A 621 -20.36 22.75 5.80
CA ASP A 621 -20.37 24.12 6.28
C ASP A 621 -21.78 24.70 6.15
N VAL A 622 -22.22 25.39 7.20
CA VAL A 622 -23.53 26.04 7.30
C VAL A 622 -23.33 27.50 7.64
N ILE A 623 -24.02 28.37 6.93
CA ILE A 623 -24.01 29.80 7.21
C ILE A 623 -25.04 30.07 8.31
N THR A 624 -24.55 30.52 9.47
CA THR A 624 -25.40 30.96 10.58
C THR A 624 -25.26 32.47 10.75
N THR A 625 -26.38 33.17 10.93
CA THR A 625 -26.38 34.62 11.16
C THR A 625 -26.52 34.89 12.66
N SER A 626 -25.46 35.41 13.25
CA SER A 626 -25.41 35.82 14.66
C SER A 626 -25.20 37.33 14.71
N TYR A 627 -26.09 38.06 15.41
CA TYR A 627 -26.04 39.53 15.51
C TYR A 627 -25.96 40.27 14.15
N GLY A 628 -26.57 39.71 13.11
CA GLY A 628 -26.57 40.31 11.76
C GLY A 628 -25.31 40.02 10.93
N VAL A 629 -24.32 39.30 11.47
CA VAL A 629 -23.12 38.85 10.76
C VAL A 629 -23.27 37.39 10.36
N ALA A 630 -23.07 37.10 9.08
CA ALA A 630 -23.03 35.73 8.58
C ALA A 630 -21.69 35.08 8.92
N GLN A 631 -21.71 33.97 9.65
CA GLN A 631 -20.55 33.15 10.00
C GLN A 631 -20.74 31.74 9.47
N THR A 632 -19.71 31.20 8.84
CA THR A 632 -19.65 29.79 8.43
C THR A 632 -19.29 28.95 9.66
N GLN A 633 -20.14 27.99 9.98
CA GLN A 633 -19.89 27.00 11.02
C GLN A 633 -19.99 25.60 10.43
N ARG A 634 -19.07 24.73 10.86
CA ARG A 634 -19.10 23.32 10.50
C ARG A 634 -20.13 22.56 11.34
N GLU A 635 -20.96 21.79 10.66
CA GLU A 635 -22.04 21.00 11.26
C GLU A 635 -22.02 19.58 10.71
N PHE A 636 -22.22 18.58 11.56
CA PHE A 636 -22.36 17.19 11.15
C PHE A 636 -23.82 16.86 10.84
N TYR A 637 -24.08 16.19 9.72
CA TYR A 637 -25.38 15.61 9.43
C TYR A 637 -25.31 14.09 9.48
N LEU A 638 -26.44 13.44 9.80
CA LEU A 638 -26.55 11.99 9.72
C LEU A 638 -26.53 11.60 8.23
N ALA A 639 -25.43 11.00 7.79
CA ALA A 639 -25.27 10.52 6.42
C ALA A 639 -26.03 9.22 6.19
N MET A 640 -25.99 8.31 7.17
CA MET A 640 -26.76 7.05 7.17
C MET A 640 -26.67 6.32 8.53
N GLU A 641 -27.59 5.38 8.72
CA GLU A 641 -27.51 4.33 9.74
C GLU A 641 -27.14 3.00 9.07
N VAL A 642 -26.26 2.23 9.72
CA VAL A 642 -25.59 1.07 9.16
C VAL A 642 -26.07 -0.21 9.85
N GLY A 643 -26.85 -1.00 9.11
CA GLY A 643 -27.23 -2.36 9.49
C GLY A 643 -28.18 -2.46 10.69
N VAL A 644 -28.50 -3.71 11.05
CA VAL A 644 -29.27 -4.04 12.26
C VAL A 644 -28.49 -5.08 13.06
N HIS A 645 -28.06 -4.70 14.26
CA HIS A 645 -27.32 -5.57 15.17
C HIS A 645 -28.23 -6.15 16.24
N ARG A 646 -28.00 -7.41 16.61
CA ARG A 646 -28.82 -8.13 17.62
C ARG A 646 -28.11 -8.15 18.99
N GLY A 647 -27.57 -7.02 19.38
CA GLY A 647 -26.80 -6.85 20.61
C GLY A 647 -25.99 -5.56 20.59
N LEU A 648 -25.24 -5.32 21.67
CA LEU A 648 -24.37 -4.14 21.74
C LEU A 648 -23.24 -4.24 20.73
N VAL A 649 -23.00 -3.16 19.98
CA VAL A 649 -21.85 -3.02 19.09
C VAL A 649 -20.66 -2.58 19.93
N ARG A 650 -19.65 -3.44 20.05
CA ARG A 650 -18.49 -3.25 20.94
C ARG A 650 -17.40 -2.40 20.30
N ASP A 651 -17.26 -2.48 18.98
CA ASP A 651 -16.23 -1.74 18.26
C ASP A 651 -16.63 -1.47 16.81
N VAL A 652 -16.08 -0.39 16.27
CA VAL A 652 -16.26 0.03 14.87
C VAL A 652 -14.92 0.44 14.29
N ALA A 653 -14.72 0.13 13.01
CA ALA A 653 -13.53 0.51 12.26
C ALA A 653 -13.93 1.04 10.89
N TRP A 654 -13.29 2.13 10.47
CA TRP A 654 -13.41 2.68 9.11
C TRP A 654 -12.15 2.30 8.34
N ALA A 655 -12.29 1.70 7.16
CA ALA A 655 -11.17 1.23 6.38
C ALA A 655 -10.42 2.39 5.71
N PRO A 656 -9.08 2.39 5.75
CA PRO A 656 -8.27 3.23 4.87
C PRO A 656 -8.41 2.78 3.39
N GLY A 657 -7.93 3.62 2.47
CA GLY A 657 -7.86 3.29 1.05
C GLY A 657 -9.18 3.51 0.31
N ASN A 658 -9.90 4.60 0.62
CA ASN A 658 -11.16 4.98 -0.04
C ASN A 658 -11.01 5.44 -1.52
N ILE A 659 -9.78 5.41 -2.07
CA ILE A 659 -9.46 5.60 -3.50
C ILE A 659 -10.25 4.66 -4.43
N ARG A 660 -10.84 3.59 -3.88
CA ARG A 660 -11.73 2.64 -4.56
C ARG A 660 -13.03 3.29 -5.02
N GLY A 661 -13.36 4.48 -4.52
CA GLY A 661 -14.58 5.22 -4.85
C GLY A 661 -15.76 4.98 -3.90
N TYR A 662 -15.58 4.17 -2.86
CA TYR A 662 -16.56 3.91 -1.81
C TYR A 662 -15.85 3.78 -0.47
N ASP A 663 -16.59 3.94 0.63
CA ASP A 663 -16.06 3.73 1.97
C ASP A 663 -16.42 2.32 2.47
N THR A 664 -15.62 1.79 3.39
CA THR A 664 -15.85 0.49 4.01
C THR A 664 -15.78 0.61 5.52
N ILE A 665 -16.77 0.04 6.21
CA ILE A 665 -16.87 0.06 7.67
C ILE A 665 -17.04 -1.36 8.18
N ALA A 666 -16.36 -1.70 9.26
CA ALA A 666 -16.57 -2.94 9.98
C ALA A 666 -17.10 -2.69 11.39
N THR A 667 -17.90 -3.64 11.88
CA THR A 667 -18.51 -3.60 13.21
C THR A 667 -18.29 -4.93 13.92
N ALA A 668 -17.93 -4.88 15.21
CA ALA A 668 -17.87 -6.02 16.11
C ALA A 668 -19.06 -5.97 17.07
N CYS A 669 -19.81 -7.07 17.19
CA CYS A 669 -21.01 -7.10 18.00
C CYS A 669 -20.99 -8.23 19.04
N GLN A 670 -21.68 -7.98 20.15
CA GLN A 670 -21.94 -8.97 21.20
C GLN A 670 -22.71 -10.20 20.69
N ASP A 671 -23.41 -10.08 19.55
CA ASP A 671 -24.10 -11.21 18.90
C ASP A 671 -23.16 -12.25 18.28
N GLY A 672 -21.84 -12.02 18.35
CA GLY A 672 -20.81 -12.95 17.88
C GLY A 672 -20.45 -12.80 16.40
N PHE A 673 -21.03 -11.81 15.72
CA PHE A 673 -20.74 -11.54 14.30
C PHE A 673 -19.88 -10.29 14.13
N VAL A 674 -18.97 -10.36 13.16
CA VAL A 674 -18.33 -9.20 12.54
C VAL A 674 -19.07 -8.90 11.25
N ARG A 675 -19.50 -7.67 11.05
CA ARG A 675 -20.15 -7.25 9.79
C ARG A 675 -19.31 -6.22 9.07
N VAL A 676 -19.27 -6.32 7.74
CA VAL A 676 -18.58 -5.37 6.87
C VAL A 676 -19.58 -4.74 5.93
N PHE A 677 -19.60 -3.42 5.90
CA PHE A 677 -20.51 -2.60 5.15
C PHE A 677 -19.75 -1.77 4.11
N ARG A 678 -20.26 -1.74 2.88
CA ARG A 678 -19.82 -0.81 1.84
C ARG A 678 -20.77 0.37 1.80
N ILE A 679 -20.20 1.57 1.73
CA ILE A 679 -20.94 2.83 1.63
C ILE A 679 -20.64 3.45 0.28
N ASP A 680 -21.63 3.41 -0.60
CA ASP A 680 -21.58 4.02 -1.93
C ASP A 680 -22.25 5.39 -1.90
N THR A 681 -21.75 6.31 -2.73
CA THR A 681 -22.38 7.62 -2.92
C THR A 681 -22.88 7.73 -4.35
N PRO A 682 -24.17 7.46 -4.60
CA PRO A 682 -24.71 7.47 -5.95
C PRO A 682 -24.60 8.87 -6.56
N TYR A 683 -24.15 8.94 -7.81
CA TYR A 683 -24.08 10.17 -8.58
C TYR A 683 -24.79 9.99 -9.92
N SER A 684 -25.86 10.75 -10.16
CA SER A 684 -26.56 10.79 -11.44
C SER A 684 -25.87 11.83 -12.33
N GLY A 685 -25.02 11.38 -13.25
CA GLY A 685 -24.27 12.26 -14.13
C GLY A 685 -25.02 12.57 -15.42
N ASP A 686 -25.52 13.80 -15.54
CA ASP A 686 -25.69 14.46 -16.84
C ASP A 686 -24.29 14.48 -17.50
N GLY A 687 -24.14 13.97 -18.73
CA GLY A 687 -22.88 13.52 -19.37
C GLY A 687 -21.68 14.48 -19.50
N LYS A 688 -21.56 15.52 -18.66
CA LYS A 688 -20.42 16.42 -18.54
C LYS A 688 -19.23 15.73 -17.87
N LYS A 689 -18.15 15.61 -18.63
CA LYS A 689 -16.84 15.16 -18.13
C LYS A 689 -16.25 16.24 -17.23
N TRP A 690 -15.92 15.88 -16.00
CA TRP A 690 -15.30 16.78 -15.01
C TRP A 690 -13.89 17.22 -15.46
N HIS A 691 -13.61 18.51 -15.29
CA HIS A 691 -12.28 19.09 -15.33
C HIS A 691 -11.78 19.29 -13.90
N THR A 692 -10.54 18.93 -13.64
CA THR A 692 -9.91 19.03 -12.32
C THR A 692 -9.68 20.46 -11.81
N SER A 693 -9.95 21.46 -12.64
CA SER A 693 -9.95 22.87 -12.22
C SER A 693 -11.06 23.19 -11.21
N GLU A 694 -12.09 22.35 -11.12
CA GLU A 694 -13.18 22.51 -10.13
C GLU A 694 -12.77 22.06 -8.71
N LEU A 695 -11.80 21.15 -8.56
CA LEU A 695 -11.21 20.79 -7.26
C LEU A 695 -10.29 21.87 -6.68
N THR A 696 -9.76 22.76 -7.52
CA THR A 696 -8.87 23.85 -7.09
C THR A 696 -9.61 25.16 -6.78
N LYS A 697 -10.93 25.20 -6.96
CA LYS A 697 -11.72 26.34 -6.47
C LYS A 697 -11.92 26.20 -4.96
N ARG A 698 -10.88 26.55 -4.19
CA ARG A 698 -11.10 27.19 -2.89
C ARG A 698 -11.87 28.47 -3.21
N GLU A 699 -13.19 28.48 -3.01
CA GLU A 699 -13.96 29.71 -3.12
C GLU A 699 -13.49 30.66 -2.01
N ASN A 700 -12.54 31.53 -2.36
CA ASN A 700 -12.33 32.78 -1.65
C ASN A 700 -13.62 33.59 -1.76
N HIS A 701 -14.56 33.37 -0.84
CA HIS A 701 -15.58 34.37 -0.53
C HIS A 701 -14.91 35.52 0.23
N HIS A 702 -14.16 36.33 -0.51
CA HIS A 702 -13.92 37.72 -0.17
C HIS A 702 -14.58 38.59 -1.22
N ALA A 703 -15.37 39.53 -0.72
CA ALA A 703 -16.30 40.37 -1.46
C ALA A 703 -15.69 41.03 -2.69
N GLN A 704 -16.29 40.82 -3.86
CA GLN A 704 -16.31 41.81 -4.94
C GLN A 704 -17.68 41.79 -5.61
N THR A 705 -18.46 42.81 -5.26
CA THR A 705 -19.63 43.28 -6.01
C THR A 705 -19.21 43.67 -7.42
N SER A 706 -19.70 42.95 -8.44
CA SER A 706 -19.73 43.47 -9.81
C SER A 706 -21.13 43.30 -10.39
N SER A 707 -21.78 44.44 -10.59
CA SER A 707 -23.07 44.64 -11.23
C SER A 707 -23.16 44.00 -12.61
N LYS A 708 -24.14 43.10 -12.81
CA LYS A 708 -24.76 42.88 -14.12
C LYS A 708 -26.28 42.79 -13.95
N THR A 709 -26.93 43.69 -14.67
CA THR A 709 -28.36 43.87 -14.83
C THR A 709 -28.99 42.70 -15.58
N GLY A 710 -30.01 42.10 -15.00
CA GLY A 710 -30.87 41.09 -15.61
C GLY A 710 -32.14 40.90 -14.76
N GLN A 711 -33.30 41.05 -15.38
CA GLN A 711 -34.64 41.11 -14.78
C GLN A 711 -35.07 39.84 -14.02
N PRO A 712 -36.07 39.94 -13.11
CA PRO A 712 -36.35 38.94 -12.08
C PRO A 712 -37.23 37.81 -12.62
N ASN A 713 -36.98 36.58 -12.18
CA ASN A 713 -37.94 35.50 -12.28
C ASN A 713 -38.06 34.83 -10.91
N ASP A 714 -39.23 34.98 -10.29
CA ASP A 714 -39.57 34.55 -8.95
C ASP A 714 -39.42 33.03 -8.78
N LYS A 715 -38.47 32.62 -7.93
CA LYS A 715 -38.57 31.37 -7.17
C LYS A 715 -38.11 31.63 -5.74
N HIS A 716 -39.09 31.60 -4.82
CA HIS A 716 -38.96 31.69 -3.37
C HIS A 716 -37.63 31.15 -2.80
N HIS A 717 -36.80 32.05 -2.26
CA HIS A 717 -35.79 31.68 -1.28
C HIS A 717 -36.50 31.38 0.04
N GLN A 718 -36.60 30.09 0.41
CA GLN A 718 -36.94 29.72 1.78
C GLN A 718 -35.81 30.20 2.69
N SER A 719 -36.18 31.05 3.63
CA SER A 719 -35.35 31.74 4.60
C SER A 719 -34.58 30.78 5.51
N GLY A 720 -33.32 31.10 5.79
CA GLY A 720 -32.42 30.40 6.74
C GLY A 720 -32.86 30.43 8.21
N LEU A 721 -34.15 30.64 8.47
CA LEU A 721 -34.76 30.56 9.80
C LEU A 721 -34.81 29.11 10.31
N SER A 722 -34.87 28.11 9.42
CA SER A 722 -34.91 26.69 9.80
C SER A 722 -33.58 26.17 10.36
N ALA A 723 -32.44 26.67 9.87
CA ALA A 723 -31.12 26.28 10.38
C ALA A 723 -30.84 26.83 11.78
N SER A 724 -31.29 28.06 12.07
CA SER A 724 -31.18 28.64 13.41
C SER A 724 -32.19 28.05 14.41
N LEU A 725 -33.36 27.58 13.95
CA LEU A 725 -34.33 26.89 14.81
C LEU A 725 -33.86 25.46 15.17
N ALA A 726 -33.13 24.77 14.29
CA ALA A 726 -32.60 23.43 14.53
C ALA A 726 -31.56 23.37 15.66
N LYS A 727 -30.84 24.47 15.94
CA LYS A 727 -29.91 24.59 17.07
C LYS A 727 -30.59 24.67 18.44
N SER A 728 -31.90 24.90 18.49
CA SER A 728 -32.64 24.99 19.75
C SER A 728 -32.85 23.64 20.44
N ASP A 729 -32.55 22.53 19.76
CA ASP A 729 -32.71 21.18 20.30
C ASP A 729 -31.40 20.39 20.20
N SER A 730 -30.34 20.89 20.87
CA SER A 730 -29.05 20.18 21.05
C SER A 730 -29.17 18.80 21.72
N HIS A 731 -30.39 18.41 22.09
CA HIS A 731 -30.77 17.16 22.70
C HIS A 731 -31.39 16.15 21.72
N ALA A 732 -31.75 16.56 20.50
CA ALA A 732 -32.40 15.68 19.53
C ALA A 732 -31.38 14.90 18.69
N GLU A 733 -31.78 13.70 18.27
CA GLU A 733 -31.03 12.93 17.29
C GLU A 733 -31.12 13.58 15.91
N ARG A 734 -30.00 13.57 15.17
CA ARG A 734 -29.96 14.13 13.82
C ARG A 734 -30.57 13.15 12.81
N HIS A 735 -31.35 13.68 11.88
CA HIS A 735 -31.90 12.94 10.74
C HIS A 735 -31.49 13.59 9.42
N PHE A 736 -31.40 12.77 8.37
CA PHE A 736 -31.18 13.28 7.02
C PHE A 736 -32.40 14.09 6.57
N SER A 737 -32.18 15.35 6.19
CA SER A 737 -33.24 16.30 5.83
C SER A 737 -33.12 16.82 4.41
N GLY A 738 -32.08 16.43 3.66
CA GLY A 738 -31.85 16.87 2.29
C GLY A 738 -31.49 18.36 2.17
N GLN A 739 -31.04 18.97 3.28
CA GLN A 739 -30.61 20.37 3.29
C GLN A 739 -29.36 20.58 2.41
N PRO A 740 -29.09 21.81 1.95
CA PRO A 740 -27.91 22.10 1.13
C PRO A 740 -26.61 21.59 1.78
N GLY A 741 -25.76 20.91 1.00
CA GLY A 741 -24.53 20.29 1.51
C GLY A 741 -24.70 18.90 2.15
N GLN A 742 -25.93 18.40 2.30
CA GLN A 742 -26.17 17.00 2.66
C GLN A 742 -26.19 16.13 1.40
N VAL A 743 -25.36 15.08 1.40
CA VAL A 743 -25.29 14.13 0.29
C VAL A 743 -25.87 12.79 0.73
N LYS A 744 -26.68 12.18 -0.15
CA LYS A 744 -27.29 10.89 0.13
C LYS A 744 -26.28 9.77 -0.13
N HIS A 745 -26.17 8.85 0.82
CA HIS A 745 -25.33 7.67 0.73
C HIS A 745 -26.19 6.40 0.75
N ILE A 746 -25.66 5.29 0.21
CA ILE A 746 -26.30 3.98 0.17
C ILE A 746 -25.37 2.98 0.86
N VAL A 747 -25.93 2.15 1.74
CA VAL A 747 -25.18 1.12 2.47
C VAL A 747 -25.56 -0.27 1.97
N GLU A 748 -24.55 -1.12 1.83
CA GLU A 748 -24.71 -2.53 1.54
C GLU A 748 -23.92 -3.36 2.55
N GLU A 749 -24.56 -4.35 3.19
CA GLU A 749 -23.86 -5.34 4.00
C GLU A 749 -23.17 -6.33 3.06
N VAL A 750 -21.84 -6.21 2.93
CA VAL A 750 -21.03 -7.02 2.00
C VAL A 750 -20.60 -8.35 2.65
N ALA A 751 -20.52 -8.38 3.97
CA ALA A 751 -20.20 -9.59 4.70
C ALA A 751 -20.78 -9.62 6.11
N LYS A 752 -21.21 -10.81 6.52
CA LYS A 752 -21.55 -11.19 7.88
C LYS A 752 -20.73 -12.40 8.27
N LEU A 753 -19.72 -12.17 9.11
CA LEU A 753 -18.67 -13.12 9.45
C LEU A 753 -18.96 -13.68 10.85
N ASP A 754 -19.07 -15.00 10.95
CA ASP A 754 -19.60 -15.71 12.12
C ASP A 754 -18.54 -16.54 12.87
N SER A 755 -17.26 -16.17 12.75
CA SER A 755 -16.15 -17.03 13.18
C SER A 755 -15.92 -17.11 14.70
N HIS A 756 -16.43 -16.18 15.50
CA HIS A 756 -16.17 -16.16 16.95
C HIS A 756 -17.18 -16.96 17.78
N HIS A 757 -18.44 -17.12 17.32
CA HIS A 757 -19.57 -17.75 18.04
C HIS A 757 -19.84 -17.25 19.48
N THR A 758 -19.04 -16.31 19.97
CA THR A 758 -19.08 -15.61 21.26
C THR A 758 -18.95 -14.11 21.02
N PRO A 759 -19.30 -13.23 21.98
CA PRO A 759 -19.19 -11.79 21.81
C PRO A 759 -17.85 -11.34 21.21
N VAL A 760 -17.92 -10.51 20.15
CA VAL A 760 -16.75 -9.92 19.51
C VAL A 760 -16.51 -8.54 20.13
N TRP A 761 -15.28 -8.29 20.58
CA TRP A 761 -14.91 -7.10 21.32
C TRP A 761 -14.20 -6.04 20.49
N ARG A 762 -13.41 -6.46 19.49
CA ARG A 762 -12.58 -5.54 18.70
C ARG A 762 -12.59 -5.90 17.24
N VAL A 763 -12.46 -4.88 16.40
CA VAL A 763 -12.29 -5.02 14.96
C VAL A 763 -11.35 -3.93 14.44
N GLY A 764 -10.46 -4.26 13.50
CA GLY A 764 -9.51 -3.32 12.92
C GLY A 764 -9.10 -3.70 11.50
N PHE A 765 -8.85 -2.68 10.67
CA PHE A 765 -8.33 -2.85 9.32
C PHE A 765 -6.80 -2.68 9.30
N ASP A 766 -6.15 -3.32 8.33
CA ASP A 766 -4.79 -2.94 7.94
C ASP A 766 -4.76 -1.56 7.27
N ASP A 767 -3.55 -1.00 7.10
CA ASP A 767 -3.33 0.35 6.58
C ASP A 767 -3.81 0.55 5.14
N ASP A 768 -4.01 -0.54 4.40
CA ASP A 768 -4.57 -0.51 3.05
C ASP A 768 -6.07 -0.83 3.01
N GLY A 769 -6.68 -1.26 4.12
CA GLY A 769 -8.08 -1.67 4.22
C GLY A 769 -8.44 -2.95 3.47
N GLN A 770 -7.49 -3.86 3.25
CA GLN A 770 -7.66 -5.14 2.55
C GLN A 770 -7.84 -6.33 3.50
N ILE A 771 -7.37 -6.18 4.72
CA ILE A 771 -7.38 -7.21 5.75
C ILE A 771 -8.09 -6.66 6.97
N LEU A 772 -8.99 -7.48 7.51
CA LEU A 772 -9.78 -7.18 8.67
C LEU A 772 -9.41 -8.17 9.77
N ALA A 773 -9.15 -7.70 10.97
CA ALA A 773 -8.87 -8.52 12.13
C ALA A 773 -9.97 -8.35 13.19
N SER A 774 -10.29 -9.41 13.91
CA SER A 774 -11.24 -9.37 15.02
C SER A 774 -10.84 -10.27 16.18
N THR A 775 -11.30 -9.91 17.38
CA THR A 775 -11.19 -10.73 18.60
C THR A 775 -12.44 -10.74 19.41
N GLY A 776 -12.67 -11.85 20.11
CA GLY A 776 -13.80 -12.04 21.00
C GLY A 776 -13.45 -12.81 22.27
N ASP A 777 -14.49 -13.19 23.01
CA ASP A 777 -14.37 -13.98 24.25
C ASP A 777 -13.77 -15.37 24.04
N ASP A 778 -13.79 -15.87 22.81
CA ASP A 778 -13.15 -17.13 22.41
C ASP A 778 -11.61 -17.12 22.53
N GLY A 779 -11.01 -15.95 22.78
CA GLY A 779 -9.56 -15.80 22.90
C GLY A 779 -8.82 -16.06 21.59
N LYS A 780 -9.54 -15.96 20.48
CA LYS A 780 -9.01 -16.13 19.12
C LYS A 780 -8.87 -14.77 18.48
N LEU A 781 -7.85 -14.67 17.64
CA LEU A 781 -7.68 -13.60 16.70
C LEU A 781 -7.93 -14.16 15.30
N VAL A 782 -8.98 -13.67 14.66
CA VAL A 782 -9.38 -14.09 13.33
C VAL A 782 -9.06 -12.97 12.35
N CYS A 783 -8.39 -13.30 11.25
CA CYS A 783 -8.15 -12.37 10.16
C CYS A 783 -8.97 -12.78 8.93
N TYR A 784 -9.57 -11.79 8.27
CA TYR A 784 -10.33 -11.92 7.05
C TYR A 784 -9.68 -11.11 5.96
N ARG A 785 -9.76 -11.58 4.71
CA ARG A 785 -9.27 -10.87 3.55
C ARG A 785 -10.39 -10.70 2.54
N GLN A 786 -10.40 -9.57 1.86
CA GLN A 786 -11.32 -9.35 0.76
C GLN A 786 -10.96 -10.26 -0.43
N THR A 787 -11.94 -10.99 -0.94
CA THR A 787 -11.81 -11.81 -2.15
C THR A 787 -11.89 -10.92 -3.40
N PRO A 788 -11.42 -11.38 -4.58
CA PRO A 788 -11.55 -10.64 -5.83
C PRO A 788 -13.00 -10.31 -6.23
N ARG A 789 -14.00 -11.01 -5.66
CA ARG A 789 -15.42 -10.73 -5.87
C ARG A 789 -15.97 -9.63 -4.95
N GLY A 790 -15.13 -9.06 -4.07
CA GLY A 790 -15.51 -8.04 -3.11
C GLY A 790 -16.04 -8.56 -1.78
N THR A 791 -16.31 -9.87 -1.66
CA THR A 791 -16.75 -10.51 -0.41
C THR A 791 -15.60 -10.73 0.56
N TRP A 792 -15.89 -10.89 1.85
CA TRP A 792 -14.86 -11.15 2.87
C TRP A 792 -14.80 -12.63 3.23
N ALA A 793 -13.60 -13.18 3.32
CA ALA A 793 -13.38 -14.57 3.70
C ALA A 793 -12.31 -14.67 4.77
N LYS A 794 -12.49 -15.61 5.70
CA LYS A 794 -11.49 -15.93 6.73
C LYS A 794 -10.18 -16.38 6.07
N SER A 795 -9.10 -15.69 6.39
CA SER A 795 -7.76 -15.94 5.84
C SER A 795 -6.87 -16.68 6.83
N SER A 796 -6.94 -16.36 8.11
CA SER A 796 -6.13 -16.99 9.16
C SER A 796 -6.82 -16.89 10.52
N GLU A 797 -6.42 -17.75 11.45
CA GLU A 797 -6.83 -17.73 12.84
C GLU A 797 -5.61 -18.00 13.71
N LEU A 798 -5.45 -17.21 14.76
CA LEU A 798 -4.48 -17.41 15.82
C LEU A 798 -5.26 -17.66 17.12
N ALA A 799 -5.11 -18.84 17.70
CA ALA A 799 -5.70 -19.18 18.98
C ALA A 799 -4.62 -19.16 20.07
N MET A 800 -4.91 -18.53 21.20
CA MET A 800 -4.04 -18.62 22.37
C MET A 800 -4.03 -20.05 22.93
N VAL A 801 -2.90 -20.74 22.87
CA VAL A 801 -2.72 -22.01 23.57
C VAL A 801 -2.64 -21.71 25.06
N LYS A 802 -3.63 -22.15 25.85
CA LYS A 802 -3.57 -22.12 27.31
C LYS A 802 -2.34 -22.93 27.76
N THR A 803 -1.26 -22.26 28.13
CA THR A 803 -0.22 -22.87 28.95
C THR A 803 -0.86 -23.22 30.28
N LYS A 804 -1.01 -24.52 30.55
CA LYS A 804 -1.36 -25.00 31.89
C LYS A 804 -0.30 -24.44 32.84
N MET A 805 -0.69 -23.52 33.72
CA MET A 805 0.13 -23.22 34.89
C MET A 805 0.22 -24.52 35.69
N VAL A 806 1.39 -25.15 35.66
CA VAL A 806 1.77 -26.10 36.70
C VAL A 806 2.00 -25.24 37.94
N THR A 807 1.09 -25.33 38.88
CA THR A 807 1.26 -24.78 40.22
C THR A 807 2.45 -25.50 40.87
N PRO A 808 3.45 -24.80 41.43
CA PRO A 808 4.36 -25.42 42.38
C PRO A 808 3.62 -25.84 43.65
#